data_AF-A0A8T5NNA8-F1
#
_entry.id   AF-A0A8T5NNA8-F1
#
_cell.length_a   1.000
_cell.length_b   1.000
_cell.length_c   1.000
_cell.angle_alpha   90.00
_cell.angle_beta   90.00
_cell.angle_gamma   90.00
#
_symmetry.space_group_name_H-M   'P 1'
#
loop_
_entity.id
_entity.type
_entity.pdbx_description
1 polymer ?
#
loop_
_entity_poly.entity_id
_entity_poly.type
_entity_poly.pdbx_seq_one_letter_code
_entity_poly.pdbx_strand_id
1 'polypeptide(L)'
;MKQKDSGSRAKNAGISLIVIMTMLISVFAVLATPTTIAQDYIGGPYGGGLRVALKSQPSSLNPLASTLNESATQIIDLLYEPLGRIDPYTLKLKPWLASSWAVNAVDTSVVSVTLKSGIYWHDDTEMTLNDVEYTFGPSGYNIDYITSMTKDTDTNTITFDLEAPDSRFFSEMMLMKIVPVGFNSTSAPKGCGPFKFVSSDATSTSLEAFGDHFVARPYIDTITYTYYPYAVGDFNANYPYTQIYSGEDPRYDGLYRAAFDLMTDKLDFIGWDLLTEQITLNVEIGGNNTNLLQNANSTTMKSSGLNQWYLGFNNLEGHILNDVALRKAISYAMNKDKLTIYDISGGLESANSVISKYNLPWFNSSVTYPSYDITMARKILKDAGYDDYNSSGFIDKPGPDPNHPEIGYESFSLTLFGPQIEDVTPYTMSTNIITWFEILGLNVTLVNDTMEVHMANILADDFDMYLANENSATLDPQFINDIYHSENVATNMNLLNFEGKCLIENSSLMSQLVDNETWTAQLDHTKLIGTPLVYHNGTLLDVAWYNISMDDGLFTLNSSYTLDYEDDMLNITYSYLVFDSVIEKANSQMEPASREKYIKDAQAVLKDMVPSLPLFTYMVSHAYKTNLYVGWVQTLGGINNYWTFTNLKNKMIGDSTVTISSVKNFINDGESMNLFVSVQDLQGASIEATELLLTGEGTFGIPIFDSGQYTIPYTAPSTSTSRTITLTAKAFTIGYVTDSDSLDITVHPLMMNFNIDISRGATSLESGNTTSVTVIVKDRTSNTVISGANVVLTMTPAGLGGYLEEVSGTTNAAGEFVTTFGSNNVTIDTTFRITAYVSMSGYVDASQTTSIGVSRDPNIQVTSDKGFLGLPAPSFMAIIVLLSGMSVAFAIYRRKRY
;
A
#
# COMPACT_ATOMS: atom_id res chain seq x y z
N MET A 1 -67.25 12.63 -48.11
CA MET A 1 -67.02 13.96 -47.51
C MET A 1 -65.93 13.82 -46.44
N LYS A 2 -64.84 14.58 -46.61
CA LYS A 2 -63.96 15.22 -45.61
C LYS A 2 -63.39 14.34 -44.46
N GLN A 3 -62.10 13.97 -44.46
CA GLN A 3 -60.87 14.76 -44.19
C GLN A 3 -60.50 14.77 -42.68
N LYS A 4 -59.21 14.48 -42.39
CA LYS A 4 -58.49 14.34 -41.09
C LYS A 4 -58.61 12.96 -40.42
N ASP A 5 -57.56 12.22 -40.03
CA ASP A 5 -56.17 12.55 -39.71
C ASP A 5 -55.21 11.43 -40.15
N SER A 6 -54.30 11.74 -41.08
CA SER A 6 -53.13 10.89 -41.42
C SER A 6 -51.88 11.27 -40.62
N GLY A 7 -52.04 11.78 -39.39
CA GLY A 7 -50.97 12.40 -38.60
C GLY A 7 -50.52 11.67 -37.32
N SER A 8 -51.13 10.53 -36.96
CA SER A 8 -50.88 9.88 -35.65
C SER A 8 -50.07 8.57 -35.73
N ARG A 9 -50.10 7.84 -36.86
CA ARG A 9 -49.41 6.54 -36.95
C ARG A 9 -47.93 6.59 -37.34
N ALA A 10 -47.44 7.71 -37.89
CA ALA A 10 -46.02 7.91 -38.17
C ALA A 10 -45.23 8.49 -36.98
N LYS A 11 -45.89 9.20 -36.06
CA LYS A 11 -45.23 9.74 -34.85
C LYS A 11 -45.02 8.67 -33.77
N ASN A 12 -45.92 7.69 -33.65
CA ASN A 12 -45.77 6.62 -32.66
C ASN A 12 -44.76 5.55 -33.09
N ALA A 13 -44.57 5.33 -34.40
CA ALA A 13 -43.47 4.48 -34.89
C ALA A 13 -42.11 5.18 -34.72
N GLY A 14 -42.03 6.50 -34.93
CA GLY A 14 -40.80 7.28 -34.72
C GLY A 14 -40.42 7.43 -33.24
N ILE A 15 -41.39 7.59 -32.34
CA ILE A 15 -41.11 7.71 -30.89
C ILE A 15 -40.77 6.34 -30.29
N SER A 16 -41.41 5.24 -30.71
CA SER A 16 -40.99 3.90 -30.30
C SER A 16 -39.63 3.51 -30.88
N LEU A 17 -39.28 3.93 -32.10
CA LEU A 17 -37.94 3.71 -32.63
C LEU A 17 -36.90 4.57 -31.89
N ILE A 18 -37.21 5.80 -31.51
CA ILE A 18 -36.28 6.66 -30.75
C ILE A 18 -36.13 6.17 -29.31
N VAL A 19 -37.18 5.64 -28.67
CA VAL A 19 -37.08 5.04 -27.31
C VAL A 19 -36.37 3.68 -27.34
N ILE A 20 -36.59 2.85 -28.36
CA ILE A 20 -35.86 1.59 -28.54
C ILE A 20 -34.42 1.85 -28.96
N MET A 21 -34.14 2.90 -29.75
CA MET A 21 -32.80 3.29 -30.16
C MET A 21 -32.05 4.07 -29.07
N THR A 22 -32.73 4.79 -28.17
CA THR A 22 -32.12 5.32 -26.94
C THR A 22 -31.93 4.26 -25.87
N MET A 23 -32.81 3.26 -25.75
CA MET A 23 -32.57 2.05 -24.96
C MET A 23 -31.45 1.18 -25.55
N LEU A 24 -31.33 1.06 -26.87
CA LEU A 24 -30.23 0.35 -27.52
C LEU A 24 -28.92 1.15 -27.46
N ILE A 25 -28.94 2.49 -27.49
CA ILE A 25 -27.74 3.32 -27.27
C ILE A 25 -27.35 3.33 -25.79
N SER A 26 -28.28 3.17 -24.84
CA SER A 26 -27.93 2.97 -23.42
C SER A 26 -27.51 1.53 -23.10
N VAL A 27 -28.02 0.52 -23.82
CA VAL A 27 -27.55 -0.87 -23.71
C VAL A 27 -26.22 -1.08 -24.48
N PHE A 28 -25.94 -0.33 -25.55
CA PHE A 28 -24.63 -0.31 -26.20
C PHE A 28 -23.62 0.66 -25.57
N ALA A 29 -24.05 1.65 -24.79
CA ALA A 29 -23.17 2.39 -23.88
C ALA A 29 -22.79 1.56 -22.64
N VAL A 30 -23.56 0.48 -22.35
CA VAL A 30 -23.26 -0.52 -21.31
C VAL A 30 -22.52 -1.75 -21.87
N LEU A 31 -22.30 -1.79 -23.19
CA LEU A 31 -21.39 -2.71 -23.88
C LEU A 31 -20.21 -1.96 -24.54
N ALA A 32 -19.82 -0.84 -23.94
CA ALA A 32 -18.39 -0.59 -23.89
C ALA A 32 -17.80 -1.86 -23.27
N THR A 33 -17.01 -2.61 -24.04
CA THR A 33 -15.96 -3.45 -23.47
C THR A 33 -15.44 -2.70 -22.24
N PRO A 34 -15.12 -3.36 -21.11
CA PRO A 34 -14.19 -2.71 -20.22
C PRO A 34 -12.99 -2.40 -21.13
N THR A 35 -12.86 -1.14 -21.55
CA THR A 35 -11.59 -0.49 -21.46
C THR A 35 -11.24 -0.71 -20.00
N THR A 36 -10.62 -1.86 -19.75
CA THR A 36 -9.35 -1.89 -19.07
C THR A 36 -8.76 -0.51 -19.25
N ILE A 37 -8.99 0.36 -18.26
CA ILE A 37 -7.95 1.23 -17.78
C ILE A 37 -6.95 0.28 -17.13
N ALA A 38 -6.29 -0.52 -17.97
CA ALA A 38 -5.06 -1.19 -17.68
C ALA A 38 -4.11 -0.53 -18.66
N GLN A 39 -3.14 0.20 -18.10
CA GLN A 39 -2.28 1.22 -18.71
C GLN A 39 -2.93 2.59 -18.88
N ASP A 40 -2.92 3.39 -17.80
CA ASP A 40 -2.01 4.54 -17.73
C ASP A 40 -1.75 4.90 -16.26
N TYR A 41 -0.48 5.14 -15.93
CA TYR A 41 0.16 5.13 -14.60
C TYR A 41 0.56 3.75 -14.03
N ILE A 42 1.18 2.90 -14.85
CA ILE A 42 2.37 2.20 -14.35
C ILE A 42 3.46 3.29 -14.30
N GLY A 43 3.83 3.73 -13.10
CA GLY A 43 4.75 4.84 -12.87
C GLY A 43 4.06 6.10 -12.35
N GLY A 44 3.94 6.23 -11.02
CA GLY A 44 3.81 7.52 -10.33
C GLY A 44 5.16 7.95 -9.75
N PRO A 45 5.30 9.19 -9.26
CA PRO A 45 6.55 9.63 -8.64
C PRO A 45 6.77 8.82 -7.35
N TYR A 46 7.93 8.18 -7.29
CA TYR A 46 8.46 7.67 -6.04
C TYR A 46 8.82 8.85 -5.13
N GLY A 47 8.64 8.69 -3.83
CA GLY A 47 8.99 9.73 -2.87
C GLY A 47 7.92 10.01 -1.82
N GLY A 48 8.25 10.93 -0.92
CA GLY A 48 7.33 11.44 0.09
C GLY A 48 7.11 10.49 1.27
N GLY A 49 6.45 11.02 2.29
CA GLY A 49 6.14 10.29 3.52
C GLY A 49 4.66 10.39 3.84
N LEU A 50 4.06 9.25 4.19
CA LEU A 50 2.67 9.16 4.62
C LEU A 50 2.59 9.22 6.14
N ARG A 51 1.80 10.16 6.68
CA ARG A 51 1.57 10.30 8.13
C ARG A 51 0.22 9.70 8.51
N VAL A 52 0.26 8.63 9.29
CA VAL A 52 -0.92 7.84 9.66
C VAL A 52 -1.13 7.91 11.18
N ALA A 53 -2.36 8.14 11.61
CA ALA A 53 -2.70 8.10 13.03
C ALA A 53 -3.17 6.71 13.41
N LEU A 54 -2.68 6.19 14.52
CA LEU A 54 -3.17 4.95 15.14
C LEU A 54 -3.78 5.26 16.49
N LYS A 55 -4.82 4.50 16.87
CA LYS A 55 -5.56 4.70 18.12
C LYS A 55 -4.71 4.48 19.37
N SER A 56 -3.68 3.64 19.28
CA SER A 56 -2.79 3.33 20.42
C SER A 56 -1.42 2.83 19.95
N GLN A 57 -0.47 2.73 20.88
CA GLN A 57 0.80 2.06 20.64
C GLN A 57 0.57 0.57 20.29
N PRO A 58 1.29 -0.02 19.32
CA PRO A 58 1.21 -1.45 19.07
C PRO A 58 1.63 -2.24 20.30
N SER A 59 0.79 -3.20 20.69
CA SER A 59 1.03 -4.12 21.81
C SER A 59 2.30 -4.97 21.61
N SER A 60 2.58 -5.35 20.37
CA SER A 60 3.78 -6.06 19.95
C SER A 60 3.95 -5.94 18.44
N LEU A 61 5.19 -6.01 17.93
CA LEU A 61 5.47 -6.18 16.49
C LEU A 61 5.91 -7.62 16.16
N ASN A 62 5.65 -8.56 17.07
CA ASN A 62 5.86 -9.99 16.89
C ASN A 62 4.63 -10.63 16.24
N PRO A 63 4.72 -11.17 15.00
CA PRO A 63 3.59 -11.86 14.36
C PRO A 63 3.17 -13.17 15.05
N LEU A 64 4.01 -13.74 15.93
CA LEU A 64 3.72 -14.94 16.73
C LEU A 64 3.13 -14.62 18.11
N ALA A 65 2.80 -13.35 18.40
CA ALA A 65 2.20 -12.99 19.68
C ALA A 65 0.80 -13.59 19.81
N SER A 66 0.46 -14.10 21.00
CA SER A 66 -0.85 -14.69 21.28
C SER A 66 -2.00 -13.68 21.21
N THR A 67 -1.70 -12.40 21.42
CA THR A 67 -2.67 -11.29 21.34
C THR A 67 -2.02 -10.09 20.69
N LEU A 68 -2.76 -9.44 19.79
CA LEU A 68 -2.35 -8.22 19.10
C LEU A 68 -3.52 -7.24 19.13
N ASN A 69 -3.22 -5.97 19.43
CA ASN A 69 -4.17 -4.88 19.20
C ASN A 69 -4.19 -4.48 17.72
N GLU A 70 -5.20 -3.69 17.33
CA GLU A 70 -5.42 -3.25 15.95
C GLU A 70 -4.17 -2.57 15.36
N SER A 71 -3.56 -1.63 16.10
CA SER A 71 -2.33 -0.93 15.71
C SER A 71 -1.19 -1.88 15.35
N ALA A 72 -1.01 -2.95 16.12
CA ALA A 72 0.02 -3.95 15.87
C ALA A 72 -0.25 -4.73 14.57
N THR A 73 -1.48 -5.17 14.37
CA THR A 73 -1.90 -5.94 13.18
C THR A 73 -1.66 -5.14 11.90
N GLN A 74 -2.00 -3.85 11.91
CA GLN A 74 -1.81 -2.96 10.75
C GLN A 74 -0.33 -2.80 10.36
N ILE A 75 0.57 -2.64 11.35
CA ILE A 75 2.01 -2.49 11.09
C ILE A 75 2.61 -3.83 10.66
N ILE A 76 2.27 -4.93 11.35
CA ILE A 76 2.78 -6.28 11.04
C ILE A 76 2.43 -6.68 9.60
N ASP A 77 1.24 -6.32 9.10
CA ASP A 77 0.79 -6.63 7.73
C ASP A 77 1.66 -5.99 6.63
N LEU A 78 2.43 -4.94 6.96
CA LEU A 78 3.40 -4.30 6.05
C LEU A 78 4.83 -4.79 6.22
N LEU A 79 5.14 -5.40 7.38
CA LEU A 79 6.46 -5.91 7.71
C LEU A 79 6.65 -7.36 7.25
N TYR A 80 5.66 -8.21 7.45
CA TYR A 80 5.74 -9.65 7.19
C TYR A 80 4.70 -10.10 6.16
N GLU A 81 5.05 -11.11 5.38
CA GLU A 81 4.21 -11.59 4.27
C GLU A 81 3.70 -13.02 4.50
N PRO A 82 2.50 -13.34 4.01
CA PRO A 82 1.92 -14.69 4.08
C PRO A 82 2.15 -15.50 2.78
N LEU A 83 1.92 -16.82 2.84
CA LEU A 83 1.99 -17.71 1.67
C LEU A 83 1.00 -17.31 0.57
N GLY A 84 -0.23 -16.99 0.98
CA GLY A 84 -1.29 -16.49 0.11
C GLY A 84 -1.90 -15.21 0.66
N ARG A 85 -2.57 -14.45 -0.21
CA ARG A 85 -3.21 -13.19 0.16
C ARG A 85 -4.60 -13.11 -0.44
N ILE A 86 -5.53 -12.44 0.23
CA ILE A 86 -6.86 -12.21 -0.33
C ILE A 86 -6.80 -11.08 -1.36
N ASP A 87 -7.31 -11.37 -2.56
CA ASP A 87 -7.46 -10.38 -3.61
C ASP A 87 -8.54 -9.34 -3.27
N PRO A 88 -8.27 -8.04 -3.41
CA PRO A 88 -9.15 -6.98 -2.90
C PRO A 88 -10.48 -6.88 -3.65
N TYR A 89 -10.55 -7.39 -4.88
CA TYR A 89 -11.73 -7.27 -5.75
C TYR A 89 -12.52 -8.56 -5.83
N THR A 90 -11.82 -9.69 -5.96
CA THR A 90 -12.47 -11.00 -6.08
C THR A 90 -12.74 -11.65 -4.72
N LEU A 91 -12.10 -11.16 -3.65
CA LEU A 91 -12.14 -11.70 -2.28
C LEU A 91 -11.69 -13.17 -2.17
N LYS A 92 -10.99 -13.67 -3.19
CA LYS A 92 -10.44 -15.03 -3.23
C LYS A 92 -8.99 -15.04 -2.78
N LEU A 93 -8.58 -16.14 -2.15
CA LEU A 93 -7.18 -16.43 -1.87
C LEU A 93 -6.41 -16.55 -3.20
N LYS A 94 -5.28 -15.84 -3.32
CA LYS A 94 -4.35 -15.96 -4.44
C LYS A 94 -2.93 -16.25 -3.95
N PRO A 95 -2.10 -16.94 -4.75
CA PRO A 95 -0.67 -17.12 -4.46
C PRO A 95 0.04 -15.79 -4.23
N TRP A 96 0.82 -15.71 -3.15
CA TRP A 96 1.56 -14.51 -2.75
C TRP A 96 3.06 -14.76 -2.63
N LEU A 97 3.57 -15.20 -1.47
CA LEU A 97 4.91 -15.79 -1.36
C LEU A 97 4.97 -17.16 -2.06
N ALA A 98 3.86 -17.90 -2.00
CA ALA A 98 3.66 -19.07 -2.83
C ALA A 98 3.52 -18.65 -4.30
N SER A 99 4.11 -19.44 -5.19
CA SER A 99 3.84 -19.39 -6.64
C SER A 99 2.61 -20.20 -7.00
N SER A 100 2.36 -21.30 -6.28
CA SER A 100 1.21 -22.20 -6.46
C SER A 100 1.03 -23.13 -5.26
N TRP A 101 -0.10 -23.82 -5.21
CA TRP A 101 -0.35 -24.94 -4.31
C TRP A 101 -1.17 -26.02 -5.01
N ALA A 102 -1.17 -27.24 -4.47
CA ALA A 102 -1.96 -28.36 -4.96
C ALA A 102 -2.44 -29.22 -3.78
N VAL A 103 -3.73 -29.53 -3.77
CA VAL A 103 -4.31 -30.56 -2.90
C VAL A 103 -4.15 -31.91 -3.59
N ASN A 104 -3.71 -32.93 -2.87
CA ASN A 104 -3.59 -34.28 -3.43
C ASN A 104 -4.99 -34.83 -3.78
N ALA A 105 -5.11 -35.34 -5.01
CA ALA A 105 -6.40 -35.76 -5.58
C ALA A 105 -6.96 -37.07 -4.99
N VAL A 106 -6.14 -37.86 -4.30
CA VAL A 106 -6.54 -39.13 -3.66
C VAL A 106 -6.71 -38.93 -2.16
N ASP A 107 -5.74 -38.26 -1.52
CA ASP A 107 -5.75 -37.98 -0.10
C ASP A 107 -5.74 -36.46 0.12
N THR A 108 -6.92 -35.89 0.34
CA THR A 108 -7.07 -34.44 0.47
C THR A 108 -6.49 -33.88 1.78
N SER A 109 -6.00 -34.72 2.69
CA SER A 109 -5.23 -34.28 3.86
C SER A 109 -3.78 -33.88 3.51
N VAL A 110 -3.34 -34.12 2.27
CA VAL A 110 -1.99 -33.78 1.82
C VAL A 110 -2.02 -32.57 0.88
N VAL A 111 -1.32 -31.50 1.26
CA VAL A 111 -1.27 -30.24 0.48
C VAL A 111 0.18 -29.83 0.20
N SER A 112 0.51 -29.61 -1.07
CA SER A 112 1.82 -29.11 -1.49
C SER A 112 1.77 -27.63 -1.83
N VAL A 113 2.71 -26.84 -1.29
CA VAL A 113 2.86 -25.40 -1.57
C VAL A 113 4.23 -25.15 -2.17
N THR A 114 4.27 -24.49 -3.33
CA THR A 114 5.51 -24.14 -4.03
C THR A 114 5.82 -22.66 -3.81
N LEU A 115 7.03 -22.33 -3.35
CA LEU A 115 7.45 -20.96 -3.09
C LEU A 115 8.01 -20.28 -4.34
N LYS A 116 7.90 -18.95 -4.40
CA LYS A 116 8.68 -18.14 -5.35
C LYS A 116 10.16 -18.15 -4.95
N SER A 117 11.03 -17.95 -5.94
CA SER A 117 12.47 -17.77 -5.72
C SER A 117 12.82 -16.27 -5.67
N GLY A 118 13.97 -15.93 -5.08
CA GLY A 118 14.46 -14.55 -5.02
C GLY A 118 13.68 -13.65 -4.07
N ILE A 119 13.15 -14.22 -2.99
CA ILE A 119 12.54 -13.46 -1.89
C ILE A 119 13.60 -13.25 -0.82
N TYR A 120 13.76 -12.01 -0.37
CA TYR A 120 14.74 -11.64 0.64
C TYR A 120 14.04 -11.09 1.87
N TRP A 121 14.58 -11.43 3.03
CA TRP A 121 14.30 -10.76 4.29
C TRP A 121 14.89 -9.34 4.26
N HIS A 122 14.41 -8.47 5.15
CA HIS A 122 14.86 -7.07 5.26
C HIS A 122 16.34 -6.91 5.65
N ASP A 123 17.03 -8.00 6.01
CA ASP A 123 18.47 -8.03 6.28
C ASP A 123 19.29 -8.71 5.19
N ASP A 124 18.75 -8.76 3.98
CA ASP A 124 19.36 -9.27 2.75
C ASP A 124 19.60 -10.79 2.72
N THR A 125 19.12 -11.52 3.72
CA THR A 125 19.13 -12.99 3.71
C THR A 125 17.99 -13.54 2.86
N GLU A 126 18.23 -14.63 2.12
CA GLU A 126 17.21 -15.24 1.27
C GLU A 126 16.21 -16.04 2.12
N MET A 127 14.92 -15.92 1.79
CA MET A 127 13.85 -16.72 2.37
C MET A 127 13.77 -18.08 1.69
N THR A 128 13.67 -19.15 2.48
CA THR A 128 13.72 -20.55 2.04
C THR A 128 12.59 -21.39 2.63
N LEU A 129 12.46 -22.65 2.18
CA LEU A 129 11.54 -23.61 2.78
C LEU A 129 11.78 -23.86 4.28
N ASN A 130 12.97 -23.59 4.80
CA ASN A 130 13.25 -23.73 6.23
C ASN A 130 12.50 -22.69 7.06
N ASP A 131 12.29 -21.49 6.53
CA ASP A 131 11.55 -20.43 7.23
C ASP A 131 10.06 -20.77 7.33
N VAL A 132 9.50 -21.39 6.28
CA VAL A 132 8.12 -21.89 6.27
C VAL A 132 7.93 -23.04 7.27
N GLU A 133 8.82 -24.03 7.24
CA GLU A 133 8.80 -25.13 8.21
C GLU A 133 8.98 -24.63 9.65
N TYR A 134 9.87 -23.68 9.88
CA TYR A 134 10.04 -23.05 11.19
C TYR A 134 8.78 -22.30 11.65
N THR A 135 8.17 -21.54 10.74
CA THR A 135 6.96 -20.74 11.02
C THR A 135 5.79 -21.60 11.45
N PHE A 136 5.53 -22.72 10.78
CA PHE A 136 4.36 -23.55 11.08
C PHE A 136 4.65 -24.71 12.04
N GLY A 137 5.92 -25.02 12.27
CA GLY A 137 6.35 -26.04 13.21
C GLY A 137 6.32 -25.59 14.68
N PRO A 138 6.83 -26.44 15.60
CA PRO A 138 6.74 -26.22 17.04
C PRO A 138 7.45 -24.97 17.58
N SER A 139 8.34 -24.37 16.80
CA SER A 139 9.06 -23.14 17.17
C SER A 139 8.37 -21.85 16.71
N GLY A 140 7.37 -21.97 15.84
CA GLY A 140 6.58 -20.85 15.33
C GLY A 140 5.16 -20.87 15.89
N TYR A 141 4.15 -20.89 15.02
CA TYR A 141 2.74 -20.96 15.40
C TYR A 141 2.34 -22.29 16.03
N ASN A 142 3.08 -23.38 15.78
CA ASN A 142 2.78 -24.72 16.26
C ASN A 142 1.34 -25.16 15.94
N ILE A 143 1.06 -25.32 14.65
CA ILE A 143 -0.26 -25.69 14.16
C ILE A 143 -0.56 -27.16 14.51
N ASP A 144 -1.59 -27.38 15.30
CA ASP A 144 -1.94 -28.67 15.91
C ASP A 144 -2.40 -29.74 14.91
N TYR A 145 -3.12 -29.33 13.86
CA TYR A 145 -3.63 -30.24 12.82
C TYR A 145 -2.58 -30.60 11.75
N ILE A 146 -1.34 -30.11 11.84
CA ILE A 146 -0.24 -30.49 10.94
C ILE A 146 0.57 -31.62 11.58
N THR A 147 0.55 -32.80 10.94
CA THR A 147 1.26 -33.99 11.44
C THR A 147 2.71 -34.06 10.98
N SER A 148 2.99 -33.67 9.73
CA SER A 148 4.35 -33.54 9.22
C SER A 148 4.48 -32.52 8.09
N MET A 149 5.72 -32.09 7.87
CA MET A 149 6.10 -31.25 6.75
C MET A 149 7.31 -31.86 6.04
N THR A 150 7.23 -32.01 4.72
CA THR A 150 8.30 -32.57 3.89
C THR A 150 8.73 -31.56 2.82
N LYS A 151 10.02 -31.22 2.79
CA LYS A 151 10.59 -30.24 1.85
C LYS A 151 11.22 -30.92 0.63
N ASP A 152 10.96 -30.40 -0.55
CA ASP A 152 11.65 -30.69 -1.79
C ASP A 152 12.35 -29.42 -2.29
N THR A 153 13.67 -29.38 -2.14
CA THR A 153 14.50 -28.23 -2.51
C THR A 153 14.69 -28.09 -4.02
N ASP A 154 14.51 -29.17 -4.79
CA ASP A 154 14.70 -29.13 -6.24
C ASP A 154 13.54 -28.40 -6.93
N THR A 155 12.34 -28.56 -6.38
CA THR A 155 11.12 -27.91 -6.86
C THR A 155 10.73 -26.67 -6.06
N ASN A 156 11.43 -26.37 -4.96
CA ASN A 156 11.10 -25.33 -4.01
C ASN A 156 9.68 -25.49 -3.43
N THR A 157 9.32 -26.73 -3.11
CA THR A 157 7.99 -27.14 -2.64
C THR A 157 8.06 -27.70 -1.23
N ILE A 158 7.11 -27.34 -0.38
CA ILE A 158 6.88 -27.97 0.93
C ILE A 158 5.51 -28.65 0.91
N THR A 159 5.45 -29.88 1.39
CA THR A 159 4.23 -30.67 1.51
C THR A 159 3.85 -30.77 2.98
N PHE A 160 2.59 -30.47 3.27
CA PHE A 160 1.99 -30.54 4.58
C PHE A 160 1.07 -31.76 4.64
N ASP A 161 1.27 -32.62 5.64
CA ASP A 161 0.40 -33.74 5.96
C ASP A 161 -0.49 -33.33 7.14
N LEU A 162 -1.79 -33.21 6.90
CA LEU A 162 -2.77 -32.81 7.91
C LEU A 162 -3.34 -34.05 8.62
N GLU A 163 -3.85 -33.90 9.85
CA GLU A 163 -4.52 -34.99 10.57
C GLU A 163 -5.77 -35.50 9.82
N ALA A 164 -6.50 -34.56 9.24
CA ALA A 164 -7.63 -34.80 8.35
C ALA A 164 -7.75 -33.60 7.37
N PRO A 165 -8.55 -33.69 6.30
CA PRO A 165 -8.84 -32.53 5.47
C PRO A 165 -9.43 -31.39 6.31
N ASP A 166 -8.75 -30.24 6.32
CA ASP A 166 -9.13 -29.07 7.11
C ASP A 166 -8.98 -27.76 6.32
N SER A 167 -10.11 -27.11 6.06
CA SER A 167 -10.19 -25.87 5.30
C SER A 167 -9.47 -24.68 5.95
N ARG A 168 -9.18 -24.73 7.27
CA ARG A 168 -8.38 -23.73 8.00
C ARG A 168 -6.98 -23.58 7.43
N PHE A 169 -6.48 -24.60 6.73
CA PHE A 169 -5.25 -24.49 5.96
C PHE A 169 -5.30 -23.30 4.98
N PHE A 170 -6.39 -23.15 4.23
CA PHE A 170 -6.54 -22.10 3.22
C PHE A 170 -7.13 -20.81 3.78
N SER A 171 -8.05 -20.90 4.74
CA SER A 171 -8.72 -19.72 5.29
C SER A 171 -7.90 -18.99 6.36
N GLU A 172 -6.99 -19.69 7.06
CA GLU A 172 -6.21 -19.13 8.17
C GLU A 172 -4.71 -19.28 7.92
N MET A 173 -4.19 -20.50 7.83
CA MET A 173 -2.74 -20.77 7.80
C MET A 173 -2.05 -20.07 6.62
N MET A 174 -2.65 -20.15 5.43
CA MET A 174 -2.14 -19.48 4.23
C MET A 174 -2.06 -17.95 4.36
N LEU A 175 -2.79 -17.32 5.29
CA LEU A 175 -2.81 -15.88 5.57
C LEU A 175 -1.90 -15.47 6.74
N MET A 176 -1.38 -16.43 7.51
CA MET A 176 -0.44 -16.19 8.63
C MET A 176 0.92 -15.69 8.13
N LYS A 177 1.62 -14.94 8.97
CA LYS A 177 2.86 -14.25 8.59
C LYS A 177 4.08 -15.17 8.72
N ILE A 178 4.88 -15.26 7.66
CA ILE A 178 6.13 -16.04 7.70
C ILE A 178 7.20 -15.28 8.48
N VAL A 179 7.94 -16.02 9.32
CA VAL A 179 9.07 -15.51 10.10
C VAL A 179 10.37 -16.23 9.72
N PRO A 180 11.54 -15.56 9.84
CA PRO A 180 12.82 -16.19 9.55
C PRO A 180 13.18 -17.28 10.57
N VAL A 181 13.95 -18.29 10.15
CA VAL A 181 14.52 -19.30 11.05
C VAL A 181 15.29 -18.63 12.19
N GLY A 182 15.03 -19.08 13.42
CA GLY A 182 15.66 -18.51 14.61
C GLY A 182 15.09 -17.14 15.01
N PHE A 183 13.87 -16.83 14.57
CA PHE A 183 13.13 -15.64 14.92
C PHE A 183 13.23 -15.30 16.42
N ASN A 184 13.52 -14.03 16.71
CA ASN A 184 13.63 -13.52 18.06
C ASN A 184 12.70 -12.31 18.24
N SER A 185 11.66 -12.47 19.05
CA SER A 185 10.64 -11.46 19.33
C SER A 185 11.17 -10.18 19.99
N THR A 186 12.39 -10.20 20.53
CA THR A 186 13.02 -9.02 21.16
C THR A 186 13.88 -8.21 20.20
N SER A 187 14.18 -8.75 19.02
CA SER A 187 14.95 -8.05 17.99
C SER A 187 14.05 -7.10 17.19
N ALA A 188 14.65 -6.11 16.55
CA ALA A 188 13.93 -5.24 15.62
C ALA A 188 13.25 -6.10 14.53
N PRO A 189 12.00 -5.82 14.15
CA PRO A 189 11.28 -6.60 13.14
C PRO A 189 12.06 -6.71 11.83
N LYS A 190 12.19 -7.94 11.33
CA LYS A 190 12.87 -8.30 10.09
C LYS A 190 11.99 -9.25 9.32
N GLY A 191 11.07 -8.68 8.55
CA GLY A 191 10.18 -9.45 7.69
C GLY A 191 10.64 -9.42 6.24
N CYS A 192 9.72 -9.73 5.33
CA CYS A 192 9.95 -9.72 3.88
C CYS A 192 8.88 -8.88 3.16
N GLY A 193 8.13 -8.07 3.91
CA GLY A 193 7.07 -7.20 3.40
C GLY A 193 7.59 -5.95 2.70
N PRO A 194 6.66 -5.16 2.12
CA PRO A 194 6.97 -3.99 1.31
C PRO A 194 7.65 -2.85 2.06
N PHE A 195 7.58 -2.83 3.39
CA PHE A 195 8.21 -1.81 4.23
C PHE A 195 9.09 -2.45 5.30
N LYS A 196 10.21 -1.80 5.63
CA LYS A 196 11.15 -2.17 6.69
C LYS A 196 10.91 -1.33 7.93
N PHE A 197 11.12 -1.94 9.09
CA PHE A 197 11.12 -1.21 10.36
C PHE A 197 12.33 -0.29 10.48
N VAL A 198 12.11 0.97 10.88
CA VAL A 198 13.19 1.95 11.13
C VAL A 198 13.35 2.19 12.63
N SER A 199 12.28 2.63 13.30
CA SER A 199 12.31 2.96 14.72
C SER A 199 10.91 2.96 15.33
N SER A 200 10.82 2.71 16.63
CA SER A 200 9.60 2.95 17.42
C SER A 200 9.96 3.54 18.77
N ASP A 201 9.12 4.43 19.26
CA ASP A 201 9.13 4.94 20.62
C ASP A 201 7.72 4.88 21.23
N ALA A 202 7.48 5.60 22.33
CA ALA A 202 6.18 5.63 23.02
C ALA A 202 5.10 6.43 22.28
N THR A 203 5.47 7.17 21.22
CA THR A 203 4.60 8.10 20.49
C THR A 203 4.46 7.78 19.01
N SER A 204 5.42 7.07 18.42
CA SER A 204 5.42 6.76 16.99
C SER A 204 6.16 5.48 16.61
N THR A 205 5.83 4.95 15.42
CA THR A 205 6.64 3.97 14.65
C THR A 205 6.90 4.53 13.26
N SER A 206 8.12 4.38 12.76
CA SER A 206 8.50 4.74 11.40
C SER A 206 8.93 3.52 10.60
N LEU A 207 8.46 3.45 9.36
CA LEU A 207 8.80 2.44 8.37
C LEU A 207 9.38 3.11 7.11
N GLU A 208 10.23 2.39 6.37
CA GLU A 208 10.77 2.81 5.07
C GLU A 208 10.48 1.76 3.98
N ALA A 209 10.35 2.18 2.71
CA ALA A 209 10.09 1.28 1.61
C ALA A 209 11.23 0.26 1.41
N PHE A 210 10.88 -1.01 1.20
CA PHE A 210 11.83 -2.06 0.85
C PHE A 210 12.04 -2.08 -0.68
N GLY A 211 13.22 -1.67 -1.12
CA GLY A 211 13.59 -1.58 -2.54
C GLY A 211 13.48 -2.90 -3.30
N ASP A 212 13.90 -4.00 -2.66
CA ASP A 212 14.00 -5.33 -3.26
C ASP A 212 12.79 -6.22 -2.94
N HIS A 213 11.65 -5.62 -2.59
CA HIS A 213 10.41 -6.35 -2.38
C HIS A 213 10.01 -7.13 -3.65
N PHE A 214 9.74 -8.44 -3.49
CA PHE A 214 9.58 -9.42 -4.57
C PHE A 214 8.42 -9.16 -5.55
N VAL A 215 7.48 -8.27 -5.21
CA VAL A 215 6.42 -7.81 -6.13
C VAL A 215 6.82 -6.52 -6.83
N ALA A 216 7.07 -5.48 -6.04
CA ALA A 216 7.51 -4.16 -6.46
C ALA A 216 7.83 -3.32 -5.21
N ARG A 217 8.76 -2.37 -5.35
CA ARG A 217 8.98 -1.31 -4.36
C ARG A 217 7.73 -0.43 -4.23
N PRO A 218 7.26 -0.12 -3.01
CA PRO A 218 6.23 0.90 -2.80
C PRO A 218 6.61 2.27 -3.35
N TYR A 219 5.60 3.06 -3.75
CA TYR A 219 5.83 4.41 -4.27
C TYR A 219 6.17 5.43 -3.18
N ILE A 220 5.55 5.31 -2.00
CA ILE A 220 5.86 6.15 -0.84
C ILE A 220 7.14 5.65 -0.16
N ASP A 221 8.04 6.56 0.18
CA ASP A 221 9.34 6.20 0.75
C ASP A 221 9.25 5.88 2.24
N THR A 222 8.41 6.59 2.97
CA THR A 222 8.29 6.43 4.43
C THR A 222 6.84 6.42 4.89
N ILE A 223 6.57 5.66 5.95
CA ILE A 223 5.30 5.74 6.68
C ILE A 223 5.64 6.06 8.13
N THR A 224 5.07 7.13 8.66
CA THR A 224 5.14 7.46 10.08
C THR A 224 3.78 7.26 10.71
N TYR A 225 3.70 6.27 11.58
CA TYR A 225 2.55 6.02 12.44
C TYR A 225 2.71 6.81 13.73
N THR A 226 1.78 7.70 14.03
CA THR A 226 1.71 8.46 15.28
C THR A 226 0.58 7.92 16.15
N TYR A 227 0.83 7.70 17.44
CA TYR A 227 -0.16 7.15 18.36
C TYR A 227 -1.01 8.26 19.00
N TYR A 228 -2.31 8.04 19.00
CA TYR A 228 -3.31 8.94 19.56
C TYR A 228 -4.07 8.26 20.70
N PRO A 229 -3.39 7.91 21.82
CA PRO A 229 -4.08 7.32 22.97
C PRO A 229 -5.06 8.32 23.60
N TYR A 230 -6.07 7.78 24.28
CA TYR A 230 -6.95 8.57 25.15
C TYR A 230 -6.15 9.16 26.33
N ALA A 231 -6.15 10.49 26.48
CA ALA A 231 -5.44 11.14 27.58
C ALA A 231 -6.10 12.46 27.99
N VAL A 232 -6.75 12.46 29.15
CA VAL A 232 -7.36 13.66 29.78
C VAL A 232 -6.33 14.78 30.03
N GLY A 233 -5.05 14.42 30.24
CA GLY A 233 -3.97 15.35 30.61
C GLY A 233 -3.32 16.13 29.46
N ASP A 234 -3.62 15.81 28.20
CA ASP A 234 -2.98 16.45 27.03
C ASP A 234 -3.54 17.86 26.74
N PHE A 235 -4.63 18.24 27.38
CA PHE A 235 -5.30 19.53 27.17
C PHE A 235 -4.71 20.64 28.07
N ASN A 236 -3.53 21.15 27.68
CA ASN A 236 -2.91 22.34 28.29
C ASN A 236 -3.05 23.60 27.42
N ALA A 237 -2.88 24.78 28.04
CA ALA A 237 -3.19 26.14 27.59
C ALA A 237 -2.70 26.63 26.19
N ASN A 238 -2.00 25.81 25.41
CA ASN A 238 -1.48 26.15 24.08
C ASN A 238 -2.42 25.75 22.92
N TYR A 239 -3.54 25.14 23.24
CA TYR A 239 -4.55 24.74 22.28
C TYR A 239 -5.77 25.68 22.38
N PRO A 240 -6.16 26.38 21.29
CA PRO A 240 -7.17 27.45 21.34
C PRO A 240 -8.59 26.86 21.39
N TYR A 241 -9.09 26.49 22.57
CA TYR A 241 -10.42 25.88 22.68
C TYR A 241 -11.22 26.45 23.86
N THR A 242 -12.44 26.93 23.62
CA THR A 242 -13.21 27.73 24.60
C THR A 242 -14.58 27.18 25.02
N GLN A 243 -15.00 25.97 24.65
CA GLN A 243 -16.28 25.42 25.12
C GLN A 243 -16.09 24.36 26.21
N ILE A 244 -16.87 24.42 27.29
CA ILE A 244 -16.83 23.47 28.41
C ILE A 244 -18.11 22.64 28.33
N TYR A 245 -17.99 21.31 28.20
CA TYR A 245 -19.10 20.36 28.30
C TYR A 245 -19.32 19.94 29.76
N SER A 246 -20.56 19.58 30.11
CA SER A 246 -20.90 18.99 31.42
C SER A 246 -21.06 17.46 31.26
N GLY A 247 -19.96 16.71 31.44
CA GLY A 247 -19.87 15.24 31.28
C GLY A 247 -18.40 14.79 31.13
N GLU A 248 -18.15 13.52 30.77
CA GLU A 248 -16.86 13.18 30.14
C GLU A 248 -16.76 13.94 28.82
N ASP A 249 -15.70 14.72 28.67
CA ASP A 249 -15.59 15.59 27.52
C ASP A 249 -15.13 14.79 26.30
N PRO A 250 -15.90 14.77 25.20
CA PRO A 250 -15.51 14.02 24.02
C PRO A 250 -14.15 14.49 23.48
N ARG A 251 -13.68 15.71 23.81
CA ARG A 251 -12.33 16.25 23.48
C ARG A 251 -11.16 15.49 24.11
N TYR A 252 -11.39 14.65 25.12
CA TYR A 252 -10.34 13.82 25.72
C TYR A 252 -10.01 12.57 24.90
N ASP A 253 -10.79 12.32 23.83
CA ASP A 253 -10.53 11.29 22.84
C ASP A 253 -9.37 11.68 21.90
N GLY A 254 -8.41 10.78 21.72
CA GLY A 254 -7.31 10.93 20.76
C GLY A 254 -7.81 11.17 19.32
N LEU A 255 -9.05 10.78 19.04
CA LEU A 255 -9.76 11.13 17.81
C LEU A 255 -9.83 12.64 17.53
N TYR A 256 -10.16 13.49 18.51
CA TYR A 256 -10.26 14.93 18.26
C TYR A 256 -8.92 15.50 17.80
N ARG A 257 -7.84 15.05 18.44
CA ARG A 257 -6.48 15.47 18.10
C ARG A 257 -6.10 14.98 16.70
N ALA A 258 -6.41 13.74 16.35
CA ALA A 258 -6.17 13.22 15.00
C ALA A 258 -7.00 13.94 13.94
N ALA A 259 -8.27 14.24 14.21
CA ALA A 259 -9.14 15.01 13.32
C ALA A 259 -8.58 16.44 13.12
N PHE A 260 -8.17 17.11 14.20
CA PHE A 260 -7.53 18.42 14.12
C PHE A 260 -6.22 18.38 13.31
N ASP A 261 -5.35 17.40 13.57
CA ASP A 261 -4.09 17.26 12.86
C ASP A 261 -4.30 16.92 11.36
N LEU A 262 -5.34 16.17 11.02
CA LEU A 262 -5.73 15.92 9.62
C LEU A 262 -6.19 17.20 8.94
N MET A 263 -7.07 17.96 9.59
CA MET A 263 -7.62 19.21 9.04
C MET A 263 -6.60 20.35 8.97
N THR A 264 -5.54 20.30 9.80
CA THR A 264 -4.45 21.30 9.85
C THR A 264 -3.15 20.85 9.17
N ASP A 265 -3.24 19.86 8.28
CA ASP A 265 -2.15 19.35 7.46
C ASP A 265 -0.97 18.68 8.18
N LYS A 266 -1.12 18.34 9.46
CA LYS A 266 -0.12 17.57 10.24
C LYS A 266 -0.25 16.07 10.07
N LEU A 267 -1.41 15.60 9.63
CA LEU A 267 -1.72 14.20 9.37
C LEU A 267 -2.26 14.04 7.94
N ASP A 268 -2.14 12.83 7.39
CA ASP A 268 -2.65 12.50 6.05
C ASP A 268 -3.79 11.47 6.07
N PHE A 269 -3.78 10.59 7.08
CA PHE A 269 -4.76 9.50 7.21
C PHE A 269 -5.02 9.15 8.67
N ILE A 270 -6.29 8.98 9.04
CA ILE A 270 -6.69 8.35 10.31
C ILE A 270 -6.83 6.85 10.06
N GLY A 271 -5.92 6.05 10.62
CA GLY A 271 -5.79 4.62 10.39
C GLY A 271 -6.61 3.74 11.34
N TRP A 272 -7.80 4.17 11.76
CA TRP A 272 -8.74 3.28 12.44
C TRP A 272 -10.16 3.58 11.95
N ASP A 273 -11.05 2.63 12.20
CA ASP A 273 -12.44 2.70 11.76
C ASP A 273 -13.19 3.81 12.52
N LEU A 274 -13.75 4.76 11.77
CA LEU A 274 -14.51 5.88 12.33
C LEU A 274 -16.01 5.58 12.35
N LEU A 275 -16.60 5.72 13.54
CA LEU A 275 -18.04 5.80 13.73
C LEU A 275 -18.54 7.17 13.30
N THR A 276 -19.85 7.32 13.22
CA THR A 276 -20.36 8.56 12.65
C THR A 276 -20.44 9.73 13.63
N GLU A 277 -20.68 9.51 14.93
CA GLU A 277 -20.49 10.59 15.89
C GLU A 277 -19.06 11.16 15.83
N GLN A 278 -18.10 10.33 15.41
CA GLN A 278 -16.69 10.69 15.28
C GLN A 278 -16.40 11.54 14.03
N ILE A 279 -17.09 11.32 12.90
CA ILE A 279 -16.91 12.15 11.67
C ILE A 279 -17.76 13.43 11.67
N THR A 280 -18.88 13.44 12.40
CA THR A 280 -19.77 14.61 12.54
C THR A 280 -19.35 15.55 13.67
N LEU A 281 -18.38 15.12 14.47
CA LEU A 281 -17.73 15.84 15.54
C LEU A 281 -17.25 17.23 15.13
N ASN A 282 -17.74 18.26 15.81
CA ASN A 282 -17.31 19.63 15.54
C ASN A 282 -15.95 19.91 16.18
N VAL A 283 -15.02 20.35 15.34
CA VAL A 283 -13.66 20.77 15.67
C VAL A 283 -13.52 22.26 15.37
N GLU A 284 -13.04 23.02 16.36
CA GLU A 284 -12.75 24.45 16.20
C GLU A 284 -11.39 24.64 15.51
N ILE A 285 -11.37 25.31 14.35
CA ILE A 285 -10.16 25.60 13.58
C ILE A 285 -10.17 27.07 13.20
N GLY A 286 -9.21 27.83 13.74
CA GLY A 286 -9.08 29.26 13.45
C GLY A 286 -10.32 30.09 13.83
N GLY A 287 -11.05 29.68 14.88
CA GLY A 287 -12.28 30.32 15.34
C GLY A 287 -13.56 29.91 14.60
N ASN A 288 -13.48 28.96 13.66
CA ASN A 288 -14.64 28.37 12.99
C ASN A 288 -14.86 26.92 13.46
N ASN A 289 -16.11 26.55 13.72
CA ASN A 289 -16.48 25.15 13.99
C ASN A 289 -16.76 24.44 12.66
N THR A 290 -16.01 23.38 12.38
CA THR A 290 -16.17 22.52 11.20
C THR A 290 -16.11 21.05 11.61
N ASN A 291 -16.36 20.10 10.71
CA ASN A 291 -16.20 18.67 10.99
C ASN A 291 -15.55 17.95 9.80
N LEU A 292 -15.23 16.66 9.94
CA LEU A 292 -14.51 15.89 8.91
C LEU A 292 -15.29 15.78 7.59
N LEU A 293 -16.61 15.92 7.62
CA LEU A 293 -17.47 15.94 6.43
C LEU A 293 -17.47 17.28 5.68
N GLN A 294 -17.24 18.39 6.40
CA GLN A 294 -17.35 19.75 5.87
C GLN A 294 -15.99 20.38 5.54
N ASN A 295 -14.90 19.82 6.07
CA ASN A 295 -13.56 20.37 5.89
C ASN A 295 -13.04 20.11 4.47
N ALA A 296 -12.50 21.15 3.81
CA ALA A 296 -12.00 21.05 2.44
C ALA A 296 -10.68 20.25 2.31
N ASN A 297 -9.94 20.08 3.41
CA ASN A 297 -8.64 19.40 3.44
C ASN A 297 -8.76 17.90 3.72
N SER A 298 -9.93 17.41 4.13
CA SER A 298 -10.17 15.98 4.39
C SER A 298 -11.36 15.47 3.58
N THR A 299 -11.35 14.18 3.26
CA THR A 299 -12.55 13.48 2.81
C THR A 299 -12.86 12.34 3.75
N THR A 300 -14.10 11.86 3.69
CA THR A 300 -14.48 10.60 4.31
C THR A 300 -14.93 9.62 3.24
N MET A 301 -14.46 8.37 3.32
CA MET A 301 -14.96 7.27 2.51
C MET A 301 -15.70 6.30 3.41
N LYS A 302 -16.90 5.89 3.00
CA LYS A 302 -17.62 4.78 3.61
C LYS A 302 -17.27 3.49 2.89
N SER A 303 -16.97 2.45 3.64
CA SER A 303 -16.73 1.11 3.11
C SER A 303 -17.68 0.09 3.71
N SER A 304 -17.92 -0.96 2.94
CA SER A 304 -18.72 -2.11 3.31
C SER A 304 -18.21 -2.77 4.59
N GLY A 305 -19.13 -2.99 5.54
CA GLY A 305 -18.85 -3.66 6.81
C GLY A 305 -19.08 -5.17 6.77
N LEU A 306 -18.16 -5.92 7.39
CA LEU A 306 -18.34 -7.33 7.73
C LEU A 306 -19.13 -7.51 9.02
N ASN A 307 -18.89 -6.62 9.99
CA ASN A 307 -19.46 -6.74 11.33
C ASN A 307 -20.94 -6.39 11.30
N GLN A 308 -21.75 -7.27 11.87
CA GLN A 308 -23.19 -7.11 11.97
C GLN A 308 -23.60 -7.15 13.43
N TRP A 309 -24.57 -6.31 13.78
CA TRP A 309 -25.27 -6.41 15.04
C TRP A 309 -26.39 -7.42 14.93
N TYR A 310 -26.52 -8.23 15.95
CA TYR A 310 -27.55 -9.26 16.05
C TYR A 310 -28.14 -9.30 17.45
N LEU A 311 -29.37 -9.79 17.51
CA LEU A 311 -30.03 -10.19 18.73
C LEU A 311 -29.77 -11.68 18.95
N GLY A 312 -28.99 -12.02 19.98
CA GLY A 312 -28.75 -13.39 20.41
C GLY A 312 -29.90 -13.88 21.31
N PHE A 313 -30.27 -15.15 21.16
CA PHE A 313 -31.28 -15.80 22.01
C PHE A 313 -30.62 -16.90 22.85
N ASN A 314 -31.07 -17.08 24.09
CA ASN A 314 -30.70 -18.26 24.87
C ASN A 314 -31.46 -19.50 24.37
N ASN A 315 -30.75 -20.40 23.71
CA ASN A 315 -31.28 -21.64 23.14
C ASN A 315 -31.11 -22.84 24.10
N LEU A 316 -30.74 -22.64 25.37
CA LEU A 316 -30.58 -23.72 26.34
C LEU A 316 -31.86 -24.54 26.46
N GLU A 317 -31.73 -25.87 26.52
CA GLU A 317 -32.88 -26.78 26.68
C GLU A 317 -33.69 -26.42 27.94
N GLY A 318 -35.01 -26.32 27.79
CA GLY A 318 -35.92 -25.91 28.87
C GLY A 318 -36.12 -24.39 28.99
N HIS A 319 -35.28 -23.57 28.37
CA HIS A 319 -35.48 -22.13 28.30
C HIS A 319 -36.64 -21.77 27.37
N ILE A 320 -37.42 -20.72 27.66
CA ILE A 320 -38.57 -20.34 26.82
C ILE A 320 -38.18 -19.95 25.39
N LEU A 321 -37.01 -19.32 25.24
CA LEU A 321 -36.45 -18.96 23.94
C LEU A 321 -35.83 -20.13 23.21
N ASN A 322 -35.84 -21.37 23.75
CA ASN A 322 -35.56 -22.59 22.99
C ASN A 322 -36.66 -22.91 21.96
N ASP A 323 -37.88 -22.37 22.14
CA ASP A 323 -38.96 -22.51 21.15
C ASP A 323 -38.69 -21.71 19.86
N VAL A 324 -38.49 -22.45 18.76
CA VAL A 324 -38.24 -21.92 17.42
C VAL A 324 -39.41 -21.04 16.93
N ALA A 325 -40.66 -21.34 17.31
CA ALA A 325 -41.82 -20.57 16.91
C ALA A 325 -41.78 -19.16 17.52
N LEU A 326 -41.41 -19.05 18.80
CA LEU A 326 -41.24 -17.77 19.47
C LEU A 326 -40.12 -16.93 18.82
N ARG A 327 -38.95 -17.53 18.56
CA ARG A 327 -37.84 -16.83 17.87
C ARG A 327 -38.21 -16.40 16.44
N LYS A 328 -38.93 -17.25 15.69
CA LYS A 328 -39.46 -16.89 14.35
C LYS A 328 -40.44 -15.73 14.42
N ALA A 329 -41.37 -15.75 15.39
CA ALA A 329 -42.32 -14.66 15.56
C ALA A 329 -41.61 -13.34 15.87
N ILE A 330 -40.61 -13.36 16.77
CA ILE A 330 -39.73 -12.21 17.04
C ILE A 330 -39.09 -11.72 15.75
N SER A 331 -38.51 -12.61 14.94
CA SER A 331 -37.88 -12.25 13.66
C SER A 331 -38.83 -11.54 12.68
N TYR A 332 -40.11 -11.93 12.61
CA TYR A 332 -41.11 -11.26 11.78
C TYR A 332 -41.58 -9.93 12.39
N ALA A 333 -41.53 -9.77 13.72
CA ALA A 333 -41.96 -8.56 14.39
C ALA A 333 -40.91 -7.43 14.34
N MET A 334 -39.64 -7.72 14.06
CA MET A 334 -38.59 -6.70 14.02
C MET A 334 -38.62 -5.86 12.73
N ASN A 335 -38.77 -4.54 12.87
CA ASN A 335 -38.76 -3.61 11.72
C ASN A 335 -37.39 -3.00 11.46
N LYS A 336 -36.52 -3.79 10.81
CA LYS A 336 -35.12 -3.43 10.54
C LYS A 336 -34.95 -2.20 9.65
N ASP A 337 -35.87 -1.95 8.72
CA ASP A 337 -35.83 -0.73 7.89
C ASP A 337 -36.16 0.53 8.71
N LYS A 338 -36.93 0.38 9.80
CA LYS A 338 -37.17 1.47 10.76
C LYS A 338 -36.02 1.64 11.74
N LEU A 339 -35.25 0.60 12.07
CA LEU A 339 -34.01 0.74 12.85
C LEU A 339 -33.09 1.75 12.17
N THR A 340 -32.90 1.63 10.86
CA THR A 340 -31.95 2.46 10.10
C THR A 340 -32.42 3.91 9.88
N ILE A 341 -33.68 4.27 10.15
CA ILE A 341 -34.14 5.68 10.03
C ILE A 341 -33.57 6.55 11.15
N TYR A 342 -33.31 5.95 12.31
CA TYR A 342 -32.69 6.63 13.44
C TYR A 342 -31.17 6.70 13.31
N ASP A 343 -30.64 6.26 12.18
CA ASP A 343 -29.27 6.48 11.79
C ASP A 343 -29.05 7.97 11.47
N ILE A 344 -28.65 8.75 12.48
CA ILE A 344 -28.29 10.18 12.36
C ILE A 344 -27.08 10.38 11.40
N SER A 345 -26.54 9.27 10.89
CA SER A 345 -25.15 9.06 10.59
C SER A 345 -24.93 8.62 9.12
N GLY A 346 -25.97 8.06 8.50
CA GLY A 346 -26.05 7.76 7.07
C GLY A 346 -25.14 6.60 6.62
N GLY A 347 -24.84 5.65 7.49
CA GLY A 347 -23.95 4.50 7.25
C GLY A 347 -24.46 3.18 7.83
N LEU A 348 -25.66 3.14 8.40
CA LEU A 348 -26.32 1.92 8.84
C LEU A 348 -27.13 1.30 7.71
N GLU A 349 -26.96 0.00 7.54
CA GLU A 349 -27.78 -0.79 6.61
C GLU A 349 -28.46 -1.93 7.35
N SER A 350 -29.68 -2.29 6.95
CA SER A 350 -30.37 -3.44 7.51
C SER A 350 -29.63 -4.73 7.16
N ALA A 351 -29.45 -5.59 8.16
CA ALA A 351 -28.87 -6.92 7.98
C ALA A 351 -30.00 -7.94 7.87
N ASN A 352 -30.00 -8.72 6.78
CA ASN A 352 -31.02 -9.74 6.52
C ASN A 352 -30.44 -11.15 6.38
N SER A 353 -29.17 -11.33 6.71
CA SER A 353 -28.47 -12.62 6.77
C SER A 353 -27.41 -12.54 7.86
N VAL A 354 -27.03 -13.69 8.42
CA VAL A 354 -25.96 -13.87 9.42
C VAL A 354 -24.58 -13.60 8.85
N ILE A 355 -24.42 -13.72 7.52
CA ILE A 355 -23.21 -13.30 6.81
C ILE A 355 -23.54 -12.02 6.05
N SER A 356 -22.69 -11.01 6.20
CA SER A 356 -22.81 -9.73 5.49
C SER A 356 -22.93 -9.91 3.98
N LYS A 357 -23.83 -9.16 3.35
CA LYS A 357 -24.04 -9.18 1.88
C LYS A 357 -22.78 -8.83 1.07
N TYR A 358 -21.81 -8.20 1.73
CA TYR A 358 -20.53 -7.80 1.18
C TYR A 358 -19.47 -8.91 1.24
N ASN A 359 -19.68 -9.95 2.05
CA ASN A 359 -18.75 -11.06 2.21
C ASN A 359 -18.96 -12.13 1.12
N LEU A 360 -18.64 -11.77 -0.12
CA LEU A 360 -18.69 -12.70 -1.26
C LEU A 360 -17.40 -13.53 -1.30
N PRO A 361 -17.48 -14.83 -1.65
CA PRO A 361 -18.64 -15.52 -2.21
C PRO A 361 -19.59 -16.17 -1.19
N TRP A 362 -19.26 -16.09 0.11
CA TRP A 362 -19.94 -16.82 1.18
C TRP A 362 -21.40 -16.41 1.39
N PHE A 363 -21.72 -15.13 1.20
CA PHE A 363 -23.08 -14.63 1.35
C PHE A 363 -24.09 -15.37 0.45
N ASN A 364 -25.16 -15.89 1.06
CA ASN A 364 -26.27 -16.50 0.35
C ASN A 364 -27.42 -15.50 0.14
N SER A 365 -27.50 -14.88 -1.04
CA SER A 365 -28.57 -13.93 -1.37
C SER A 365 -29.98 -14.55 -1.45
N SER A 366 -30.09 -15.88 -1.51
CA SER A 366 -31.38 -16.60 -1.50
C SER A 366 -31.87 -16.94 -0.10
N VAL A 367 -31.01 -16.79 0.92
CA VAL A 367 -31.33 -17.03 2.32
C VAL A 367 -31.39 -15.70 3.03
N THR A 368 -32.59 -15.15 3.12
CA THR A 368 -32.85 -13.90 3.82
C THR A 368 -33.83 -14.12 4.95
N TYR A 369 -33.53 -13.54 6.11
CA TYR A 369 -34.47 -13.42 7.23
C TYR A 369 -35.69 -12.61 6.79
N PRO A 370 -36.87 -12.88 7.35
CA PRO A 370 -38.10 -12.23 6.94
C PRO A 370 -38.05 -10.71 7.14
N SER A 371 -38.73 -9.99 6.24
CA SER A 371 -39.08 -8.59 6.45
C SER A 371 -40.18 -8.47 7.50
N TYR A 372 -40.35 -7.27 8.04
CA TYR A 372 -41.37 -6.97 9.04
C TYR A 372 -42.79 -7.36 8.58
N ASP A 373 -43.41 -8.28 9.31
CA ASP A 373 -44.80 -8.68 9.17
C ASP A 373 -45.37 -9.13 10.51
N ILE A 374 -45.97 -8.17 11.23
CA ILE A 374 -46.57 -8.42 12.53
C ILE A 374 -47.78 -9.38 12.46
N THR A 375 -48.44 -9.49 11.32
CA THR A 375 -49.59 -10.40 11.15
C THR A 375 -49.10 -11.85 11.11
N MET A 376 -48.03 -12.09 10.35
CA MET A 376 -47.37 -13.39 10.30
C MET A 376 -46.77 -13.77 11.66
N ALA A 377 -46.12 -12.82 12.36
CA ALA A 377 -45.57 -13.04 13.70
C ALA A 377 -46.63 -13.54 14.69
N ARG A 378 -47.78 -12.85 14.78
CA ARG A 378 -48.90 -13.27 15.64
C ARG A 378 -49.52 -14.58 15.21
N LYS A 379 -49.56 -14.85 13.90
CA LYS A 379 -50.03 -16.14 13.39
C LYS A 379 -49.13 -17.29 13.86
N ILE A 380 -47.81 -17.14 13.78
CA ILE A 380 -46.85 -18.15 14.23
C ILE A 380 -47.03 -18.43 15.72
N LEU A 381 -47.13 -17.39 16.55
CA LEU A 381 -47.37 -17.52 17.99
C LEU A 381 -48.68 -18.28 18.27
N LYS A 382 -49.76 -17.89 17.61
CA LYS A 382 -51.07 -18.53 17.78
C LYS A 382 -51.08 -19.98 17.32
N ASP A 383 -50.44 -20.29 16.20
CA ASP A 383 -50.30 -21.66 15.69
C ASP A 383 -49.46 -22.54 16.65
N ALA A 384 -48.52 -21.92 17.39
CA ALA A 384 -47.73 -22.57 18.44
C ALA A 384 -48.42 -22.58 19.82
N GLY A 385 -49.63 -22.02 19.94
CA GLY A 385 -50.43 -22.03 21.17
C GLY A 385 -50.16 -20.88 22.13
N TYR A 386 -49.31 -19.92 21.78
CA TYR A 386 -49.16 -18.68 22.55
C TYR A 386 -50.38 -17.77 22.33
N ASP A 387 -50.98 -17.31 23.41
CA ASP A 387 -52.09 -16.34 23.42
C ASP A 387 -52.05 -15.54 24.72
N ASP A 388 -52.78 -14.43 24.79
CA ASP A 388 -52.95 -13.66 26.03
C ASP A 388 -54.10 -14.28 26.85
N TYR A 389 -53.80 -15.39 27.54
CA TYR A 389 -54.80 -16.19 28.24
C TYR A 389 -55.36 -15.47 29.47
N ASN A 390 -54.56 -14.59 30.07
CA ASN A 390 -54.91 -13.83 31.27
C ASN A 390 -55.43 -12.40 30.97
N SER A 391 -55.48 -11.99 29.71
CA SER A 391 -55.87 -10.64 29.27
C SER A 391 -55.01 -9.52 29.87
N SER A 392 -53.72 -9.80 30.11
CA SER A 392 -52.74 -8.83 30.63
C SER A 392 -52.24 -7.86 29.56
N GLY A 393 -52.46 -8.17 28.29
CA GLY A 393 -51.86 -7.50 27.14
C GLY A 393 -50.53 -8.12 26.69
N PHE A 394 -50.05 -9.15 27.40
CA PHE A 394 -48.85 -9.92 27.04
C PHE A 394 -49.20 -11.38 26.77
N ILE A 395 -48.49 -12.00 25.84
CA ILE A 395 -48.69 -13.41 25.49
C ILE A 395 -48.13 -14.31 26.59
N ASP A 396 -48.84 -15.40 26.88
CA ASP A 396 -48.39 -16.46 27.79
C ASP A 396 -48.04 -17.73 26.99
N LYS A 397 -47.17 -18.55 27.56
CA LYS A 397 -46.76 -19.83 26.97
C LYS A 397 -47.83 -20.89 27.23
N PRO A 398 -48.19 -21.73 26.24
CA PRO A 398 -49.13 -22.82 26.46
C PRO A 398 -48.52 -23.92 27.35
N GLY A 399 -49.32 -24.47 28.27
CA GLY A 399 -48.90 -25.56 29.16
C GLY A 399 -48.97 -25.18 30.65
N PRO A 400 -48.84 -26.16 31.56
CA PRO A 400 -49.03 -25.93 32.98
C PRO A 400 -47.97 -24.98 33.55
N ASP A 401 -48.40 -23.98 34.32
CA ASP A 401 -47.48 -23.12 35.08
C ASP A 401 -46.69 -23.96 36.12
N PRO A 402 -45.36 -23.83 36.20
CA PRO A 402 -44.54 -24.62 37.14
C PRO A 402 -44.92 -24.46 38.61
N ASN A 403 -45.42 -23.28 38.99
CA ASN A 403 -45.84 -22.96 40.36
C ASN A 403 -47.35 -23.18 40.57
N HIS A 404 -48.14 -23.14 39.49
CA HIS A 404 -49.59 -23.31 39.48
C HIS A 404 -50.04 -24.28 38.37
N PRO A 405 -49.79 -25.60 38.50
CA PRO A 405 -50.06 -26.57 37.42
C PRO A 405 -51.52 -26.68 37.00
N GLU A 406 -52.45 -26.16 37.80
CA GLU A 406 -53.87 -26.02 37.47
C GLU A 406 -54.16 -24.99 36.37
N ILE A 407 -53.24 -24.06 36.14
CA ILE A 407 -53.32 -23.03 35.12
C ILE A 407 -52.70 -23.61 33.84
N GLY A 408 -53.47 -23.72 32.77
CA GLY A 408 -53.03 -24.31 31.49
C GLY A 408 -52.13 -23.41 30.63
N TYR A 409 -51.58 -22.34 31.21
CA TYR A 409 -50.61 -21.44 30.59
C TYR A 409 -49.58 -20.97 31.64
N GLU A 410 -48.40 -20.57 31.17
CA GLU A 410 -47.29 -20.02 31.97
C GLU A 410 -47.04 -18.57 31.54
N SER A 411 -47.20 -17.61 32.46
CA SER A 411 -46.86 -16.21 32.21
C SER A 411 -45.35 -16.00 32.35
N PHE A 412 -44.76 -15.19 31.47
CA PHE A 412 -43.32 -14.99 31.45
C PHE A 412 -42.94 -13.53 31.14
N SER A 413 -41.72 -13.16 31.51
CA SER A 413 -41.08 -11.90 31.17
C SER A 413 -39.65 -12.18 30.74
N LEU A 414 -39.14 -11.42 29.78
CA LEU A 414 -37.80 -11.58 29.26
C LEU A 414 -36.95 -10.34 29.55
N THR A 415 -35.64 -10.51 29.50
CA THR A 415 -34.65 -9.45 29.61
C THR A 415 -33.86 -9.31 28.32
N LEU A 416 -33.63 -8.08 27.87
CA LEU A 416 -32.69 -7.76 26.81
C LEU A 416 -31.48 -7.06 27.42
N PHE A 417 -30.31 -7.69 27.34
CA PHE A 417 -29.03 -7.04 27.63
C PHE A 417 -28.61 -6.16 26.45
N GLY A 418 -28.59 -4.85 26.68
CA GLY A 418 -28.22 -3.84 25.69
C GLY A 418 -26.97 -3.07 26.09
N PRO A 419 -26.39 -2.29 25.16
CA PRO A 419 -25.20 -1.48 25.42
C PRO A 419 -25.50 -0.31 26.37
N GLN A 420 -24.43 0.31 26.89
CA GLN A 420 -24.51 1.52 27.70
C GLN A 420 -24.98 2.74 26.89
N ILE A 421 -25.42 3.79 27.56
CA ILE A 421 -26.06 4.97 26.93
C ILE A 421 -25.10 5.81 26.09
N GLU A 422 -23.80 5.72 26.38
CA GLU A 422 -22.71 6.38 25.68
C GLU A 422 -22.54 5.85 24.26
N ASP A 423 -22.89 4.58 24.01
CA ASP A 423 -22.96 4.00 22.68
C ASP A 423 -24.30 4.38 22.03
N VAL A 424 -24.43 5.67 21.69
CA VAL A 424 -25.70 6.31 21.33
C VAL A 424 -26.47 5.55 20.26
N THR A 425 -25.79 5.08 19.21
CA THR A 425 -26.44 4.41 18.08
C THR A 425 -27.02 3.04 18.48
N PRO A 426 -26.24 2.06 18.98
CA PRO A 426 -26.79 0.77 19.34
C PRO A 426 -27.70 0.85 20.59
N TYR A 427 -27.50 1.81 21.50
CA TYR A 427 -28.45 2.11 22.60
C TYR A 427 -29.80 2.59 22.06
N THR A 428 -29.80 3.56 21.15
CA THR A 428 -31.04 4.03 20.52
C THR A 428 -31.75 2.87 19.82
N MET A 429 -31.00 1.98 19.18
CA MET A 429 -31.57 0.78 18.54
C MET A 429 -32.16 -0.21 19.54
N SER A 430 -31.51 -0.48 20.69
CA SER A 430 -32.07 -1.36 21.72
C SER A 430 -33.40 -0.83 22.26
N THR A 431 -33.53 0.48 22.46
CA THR A 431 -34.82 1.08 22.89
C THR A 431 -35.93 0.93 21.85
N ASN A 432 -35.60 1.02 20.54
CA ASN A 432 -36.56 0.80 19.47
C ASN A 432 -36.98 -0.67 19.35
N ILE A 433 -36.08 -1.61 19.63
CA ILE A 433 -36.37 -3.05 19.63
C ILE A 433 -37.44 -3.39 20.68
N ILE A 434 -37.37 -2.78 21.87
CA ILE A 434 -38.39 -2.95 22.93
C ILE A 434 -39.80 -2.60 22.41
N THR A 435 -39.93 -1.53 21.62
CA THR A 435 -41.23 -1.14 21.04
C THR A 435 -41.82 -2.25 20.15
N TRP A 436 -41.00 -3.02 19.43
CA TRP A 436 -41.49 -4.13 18.61
C TRP A 436 -41.83 -5.38 19.41
N PHE A 437 -41.13 -5.62 20.52
CA PHE A 437 -41.54 -6.64 21.48
C PHE A 437 -42.92 -6.33 22.07
N GLU A 438 -43.15 -5.09 22.49
CA GLU A 438 -44.46 -4.63 22.99
C GLU A 438 -45.56 -4.78 21.91
N ILE A 439 -45.28 -4.40 20.66
CA ILE A 439 -46.22 -4.58 19.54
C ILE A 439 -46.56 -6.05 19.29
N LEU A 440 -45.60 -6.96 19.47
CA LEU A 440 -45.82 -8.41 19.39
C LEU A 440 -46.61 -8.95 20.60
N GLY A 441 -46.61 -8.24 21.73
CA GLY A 441 -47.22 -8.66 22.98
C GLY A 441 -46.23 -9.35 23.93
N LEU A 442 -44.93 -9.07 23.83
CA LEU A 442 -43.92 -9.62 24.73
C LEU A 442 -43.55 -8.61 25.82
N ASN A 443 -43.49 -9.08 27.07
CA ASN A 443 -43.03 -8.28 28.21
C ASN A 443 -41.50 -8.39 28.31
N VAL A 444 -40.78 -7.38 27.82
CA VAL A 444 -39.31 -7.37 27.76
C VAL A 444 -38.74 -6.16 28.49
N THR A 445 -37.82 -6.41 29.42
CA THR A 445 -37.10 -5.35 30.14
C THR A 445 -35.71 -5.15 29.53
N LEU A 446 -35.34 -3.90 29.22
CA LEU A 446 -34.01 -3.54 28.75
C LEU A 446 -33.06 -3.26 29.93
N VAL A 447 -31.94 -3.98 30.00
CA VAL A 447 -30.85 -3.73 30.96
C VAL A 447 -29.64 -3.26 30.16
N ASN A 448 -29.28 -1.98 30.33
CA ASN A 448 -28.22 -1.33 29.58
C ASN A 448 -26.93 -1.27 30.40
N ASP A 449 -25.88 -1.89 29.88
CA ASP A 449 -24.53 -1.87 30.43
C ASP A 449 -23.53 -2.30 29.34
N THR A 450 -22.25 -2.37 29.67
CA THR A 450 -21.23 -2.91 28.76
C THR A 450 -21.39 -4.43 28.59
N MET A 451 -20.97 -4.94 27.43
CA MET A 451 -20.94 -6.40 27.18
C MET A 451 -20.03 -7.13 28.18
N GLU A 452 -18.97 -6.48 28.67
CA GLU A 452 -18.08 -7.02 29.69
C GLU A 452 -18.83 -7.28 31.01
N VAL A 453 -19.73 -6.39 31.42
CA VAL A 453 -20.56 -6.57 32.62
C VAL A 453 -21.60 -7.68 32.42
N HIS A 454 -22.21 -7.76 31.24
CA HIS A 454 -23.20 -8.80 30.94
C HIS A 454 -22.59 -10.20 30.84
N MET A 455 -21.28 -10.31 30.54
CA MET A 455 -20.60 -11.58 30.27
C MET A 455 -20.71 -12.59 31.42
N ALA A 456 -20.68 -12.13 32.68
CA ALA A 456 -20.80 -13.02 33.83
C ALA A 456 -22.15 -13.76 33.88
N ASN A 457 -23.23 -13.09 33.49
CA ASN A 457 -24.56 -13.67 33.42
C ASN A 457 -24.70 -14.57 32.19
N ILE A 458 -24.17 -14.15 31.04
CA ILE A 458 -24.19 -14.95 29.80
C ILE A 458 -23.46 -16.28 30.00
N LEU A 459 -22.26 -16.26 30.60
CA LEU A 459 -21.48 -17.47 30.90
C LEU A 459 -22.10 -18.36 31.98
N ALA A 460 -23.02 -17.82 32.78
CA ALA A 460 -23.79 -18.57 33.77
C ALA A 460 -25.15 -19.05 33.24
N ASP A 461 -25.40 -18.87 31.94
CA ASP A 461 -26.69 -19.10 31.26
C ASP A 461 -27.88 -18.32 31.85
N ASP A 462 -27.61 -17.24 32.59
CA ASP A 462 -28.60 -16.35 33.22
C ASP A 462 -28.93 -15.16 32.32
N PHE A 463 -29.41 -15.45 31.11
CA PHE A 463 -29.82 -14.45 30.14
C PHE A 463 -30.97 -14.95 29.27
N ASP A 464 -31.83 -14.04 28.80
CA ASP A 464 -32.81 -14.36 27.77
C ASP A 464 -32.29 -13.97 26.39
N MET A 465 -31.94 -12.68 26.24
CA MET A 465 -31.47 -12.09 25.00
C MET A 465 -30.37 -11.08 25.25
N TYR A 466 -29.46 -10.96 24.29
CA TYR A 466 -28.45 -9.90 24.28
C TYR A 466 -28.30 -9.28 22.90
N LEU A 467 -27.97 -7.99 22.88
CA LEU A 467 -27.59 -7.27 21.67
C LEU A 467 -26.07 -7.22 21.59
N ALA A 468 -25.50 -7.87 20.57
CA ALA A 468 -24.07 -7.92 20.34
C ALA A 468 -23.72 -7.59 18.89
N ASN A 469 -22.44 -7.38 18.64
CA ASN A 469 -21.88 -7.29 17.30
C ASN A 469 -20.88 -8.42 17.05
N GLU A 470 -20.81 -8.86 15.79
CA GLU A 470 -19.83 -9.85 15.36
C GLU A 470 -18.45 -9.20 15.21
N ASN A 471 -17.71 -9.10 16.32
CA ASN A 471 -16.30 -8.62 16.30
C ASN A 471 -15.36 -9.60 15.58
N SER A 472 -15.80 -10.84 15.38
CA SER A 472 -15.06 -11.92 14.71
C SER A 472 -15.47 -12.11 13.24
N ALA A 473 -16.29 -11.22 12.67
CA ALA A 473 -16.68 -11.33 11.27
C ALA A 473 -15.47 -11.09 10.35
N THR A 474 -14.87 -12.16 9.86
CA THR A 474 -13.74 -12.10 8.93
C THR A 474 -14.16 -12.41 7.49
N LEU A 475 -13.21 -12.25 6.55
CA LEU A 475 -13.39 -12.66 5.15
C LEU A 475 -13.73 -14.15 5.04
N ASP A 476 -13.18 -14.98 5.92
CA ASP A 476 -13.63 -16.36 6.06
C ASP A 476 -14.71 -16.44 7.16
N PRO A 477 -15.87 -17.04 6.88
CA PRO A 477 -16.97 -17.07 7.83
C PRO A 477 -16.81 -18.15 8.90
N GLN A 478 -15.58 -18.54 9.27
CA GLN A 478 -15.32 -19.53 10.32
C GLN A 478 -16.01 -19.19 11.65
N PHE A 479 -16.26 -17.91 11.93
CA PHE A 479 -17.03 -17.48 13.10
C PHE A 479 -18.41 -18.17 13.23
N ILE A 480 -19.03 -18.61 12.12
CA ILE A 480 -20.30 -19.34 12.19
C ILE A 480 -20.12 -20.72 12.85
N ASN A 481 -18.96 -21.35 12.68
CA ASN A 481 -18.61 -22.57 13.41
C ASN A 481 -18.51 -22.26 14.91
N ASP A 482 -17.77 -21.21 15.26
CA ASP A 482 -17.47 -20.88 16.65
C ASP A 482 -18.73 -20.52 17.44
N ILE A 483 -19.64 -19.76 16.82
CA ILE A 483 -20.85 -19.24 17.48
C ILE A 483 -21.99 -20.26 17.52
N TYR A 484 -22.10 -21.17 16.54
CA TYR A 484 -23.30 -21.99 16.38
C TYR A 484 -23.06 -23.50 16.43
N HIS A 485 -21.82 -24.00 16.40
CA HIS A 485 -21.58 -25.45 16.51
C HIS A 485 -21.81 -25.94 17.94
N SER A 486 -22.44 -27.10 18.12
CA SER A 486 -22.78 -27.60 19.46
C SER A 486 -21.57 -27.94 20.34
N GLU A 487 -20.43 -28.39 19.79
CA GLU A 487 -19.20 -28.69 20.56
C GLU A 487 -18.61 -27.45 21.24
N ASN A 488 -18.92 -26.27 20.70
CA ASN A 488 -18.42 -24.99 21.19
C ASN A 488 -19.20 -24.43 22.39
N VAL A 489 -20.26 -25.12 22.83
CA VAL A 489 -20.98 -24.78 24.07
C VAL A 489 -20.07 -25.04 25.27
N ALA A 490 -19.38 -26.19 25.31
CA ALA A 490 -18.51 -26.56 26.42
C ALA A 490 -17.26 -25.67 26.55
N THR A 491 -16.86 -25.02 25.45
CA THR A 491 -15.70 -24.11 25.39
C THR A 491 -16.09 -22.63 25.53
N ASN A 492 -17.38 -22.32 25.73
CA ASN A 492 -17.95 -20.96 25.80
C ASN A 492 -17.71 -20.11 24.54
N MET A 493 -17.50 -20.73 23.37
CA MET A 493 -17.47 -20.00 22.09
C MET A 493 -18.89 -19.87 21.50
N ASN A 494 -19.76 -20.85 21.74
CA ASN A 494 -21.19 -20.79 21.44
C ASN A 494 -21.96 -20.30 22.66
N LEU A 495 -22.00 -18.97 22.83
CA LEU A 495 -22.72 -18.29 23.92
C LEU A 495 -24.25 -18.33 23.76
N LEU A 496 -24.76 -18.92 22.68
CA LEU A 496 -26.21 -18.98 22.40
C LEU A 496 -26.84 -20.28 22.91
N ASN A 497 -26.03 -21.23 23.42
CA ASN A 497 -26.46 -22.59 23.74
C ASN A 497 -27.15 -23.29 22.56
N PHE A 498 -26.79 -22.92 21.33
CA PHE A 498 -27.44 -23.44 20.14
C PHE A 498 -26.80 -24.77 19.73
N GLU A 499 -27.58 -25.84 19.74
CA GLU A 499 -27.07 -27.16 19.33
C GLU A 499 -27.56 -27.58 17.94
N GLY A 500 -28.38 -26.76 17.25
CA GLY A 500 -28.91 -27.14 15.93
C GLY A 500 -29.77 -28.41 15.92
N LYS A 501 -30.25 -28.85 17.10
CA LYS A 501 -31.09 -30.04 17.28
C LYS A 501 -32.42 -29.87 16.56
N CYS A 502 -32.67 -30.72 15.57
CA CYS A 502 -33.99 -30.91 14.97
C CYS A 502 -34.53 -32.27 15.41
N LEU A 503 -35.71 -32.27 16.03
CA LEU A 503 -36.43 -33.48 16.36
C LEU A 503 -37.35 -33.83 15.18
N ILE A 504 -37.08 -34.96 14.53
CA ILE A 504 -37.98 -35.54 13.54
C ILE A 504 -38.57 -36.80 14.17
N GLU A 505 -39.88 -36.81 14.35
CA GLU A 505 -40.60 -37.99 14.81
C GLU A 505 -41.09 -38.80 13.61
N ASN A 506 -40.71 -40.07 13.55
CA ASN A 506 -41.36 -41.04 12.66
C ASN A 506 -42.39 -41.83 13.48
N SER A 507 -43.66 -41.73 13.08
CA SER A 507 -44.78 -42.37 13.75
C SER A 507 -44.70 -43.90 13.68
N SER A 508 -45.04 -44.57 14.79
CA SER A 508 -45.27 -46.00 14.98
C SER A 508 -44.84 -46.96 13.86
N LEU A 509 -43.80 -47.74 14.16
CA LEU A 509 -43.36 -48.88 13.35
C LEU A 509 -44.38 -50.02 13.29
N MET A 510 -45.43 -50.01 14.13
CA MET A 510 -46.42 -51.09 14.20
C MET A 510 -47.15 -51.35 12.88
N SER A 511 -47.24 -50.33 12.01
CA SER A 511 -47.87 -50.46 10.69
C SER A 511 -47.07 -51.33 9.70
N GLN A 512 -45.81 -51.65 10.00
CA GLN A 512 -44.90 -52.41 9.14
C GLN A 512 -44.54 -53.80 9.69
N LEU A 513 -45.04 -54.15 10.88
CA LEU A 513 -44.76 -55.41 11.55
C LEU A 513 -45.67 -56.53 11.00
N VAL A 514 -45.09 -57.54 10.35
CA VAL A 514 -45.75 -58.81 9.97
C VAL A 514 -44.82 -60.00 10.26
N ASP A 515 -45.08 -60.72 11.34
CA ASP A 515 -44.41 -61.94 11.87
C ASP A 515 -42.90 -61.88 12.25
N ASN A 516 -42.58 -62.53 13.37
CA ASN A 516 -41.32 -62.51 14.15
C ASN A 516 -40.00 -62.82 13.41
N GLU A 517 -39.50 -61.91 12.59
CA GLU A 517 -38.10 -61.89 12.12
C GLU A 517 -37.52 -60.47 12.25
N THR A 518 -36.20 -60.34 12.19
CA THR A 518 -35.48 -59.05 12.26
C THR A 518 -36.08 -58.02 11.31
N TRP A 519 -36.44 -56.85 11.83
CA TRP A 519 -37.10 -55.79 11.08
C TRP A 519 -36.11 -54.82 10.47
N THR A 520 -36.39 -54.35 9.26
CA THR A 520 -35.64 -53.27 8.60
C THR A 520 -36.60 -52.15 8.23
N ALA A 521 -36.42 -50.96 8.81
CA ALA A 521 -37.11 -49.76 8.35
C ALA A 521 -36.13 -48.90 7.54
N GLN A 522 -36.56 -48.42 6.36
CA GLN A 522 -35.76 -47.52 5.55
C GLN A 522 -36.06 -46.08 5.96
N LEU A 523 -35.02 -45.41 6.43
CA LEU A 523 -35.07 -44.01 6.80
C LEU A 523 -34.50 -43.17 5.65
N ASP A 524 -34.92 -41.91 5.59
CA ASP A 524 -34.36 -40.98 4.62
C ASP A 524 -32.91 -40.67 5.00
N HIS A 525 -31.97 -41.49 4.51
CA HIS A 525 -30.53 -41.40 4.81
C HIS A 525 -29.93 -40.02 4.56
N THR A 526 -30.54 -39.20 3.69
CA THR A 526 -30.10 -37.82 3.45
C THR A 526 -30.36 -36.88 4.63
N LYS A 527 -31.17 -37.31 5.61
CA LYS A 527 -31.53 -36.58 6.84
C LYS A 527 -31.00 -37.25 8.12
N LEU A 528 -30.24 -38.34 8.01
CA LEU A 528 -29.71 -39.10 9.15
C LEU A 528 -28.26 -38.73 9.42
N ILE A 529 -28.02 -37.79 10.35
CA ILE A 529 -26.67 -37.50 10.85
C ILE A 529 -26.80 -37.20 12.36
N GLY A 530 -26.64 -38.25 13.16
CA GLY A 530 -26.89 -38.23 14.60
C GLY A 530 -27.46 -39.57 15.09
N THR A 531 -27.42 -39.77 16.40
CA THR A 531 -27.97 -40.99 17.02
C THR A 531 -29.48 -40.86 17.16
N PRO A 532 -30.26 -41.73 16.51
CA PRO A 532 -31.69 -41.79 16.79
C PRO A 532 -31.99 -42.32 18.17
N LEU A 533 -33.09 -41.83 18.71
CA LEU A 533 -33.66 -42.24 19.97
C LEU A 533 -34.91 -43.06 19.68
N VAL A 534 -34.98 -44.28 20.22
CA VAL A 534 -36.13 -45.16 20.05
C VAL A 534 -36.93 -45.14 21.34
N TYR A 535 -38.21 -44.80 21.26
CA TYR A 535 -39.12 -44.75 22.40
C TYR A 535 -40.18 -45.84 22.31
N HIS A 536 -40.45 -46.49 23.45
CA HIS A 536 -41.49 -47.50 23.62
C HIS A 536 -42.42 -47.08 24.76
N ASN A 537 -43.71 -46.86 24.46
CA ASN A 537 -44.72 -46.39 25.42
C ASN A 537 -44.24 -45.15 26.24
N GLY A 538 -43.55 -44.22 25.58
CA GLY A 538 -43.00 -43.01 26.19
C GLY A 538 -41.68 -43.20 26.96
N THR A 539 -41.13 -44.41 27.00
CA THR A 539 -39.84 -44.72 27.65
C THR A 539 -38.74 -44.88 26.61
N LEU A 540 -37.59 -44.22 26.81
CA LEU A 540 -36.43 -44.33 25.92
C LEU A 540 -35.79 -45.72 26.03
N LEU A 541 -35.49 -46.34 24.88
CA LEU A 541 -34.77 -47.61 24.77
C LEU A 541 -33.28 -47.40 24.52
N ASP A 542 -32.45 -48.25 25.14
CA ASP A 542 -30.98 -48.18 25.09
C ASP A 542 -30.42 -48.58 23.70
N VAL A 543 -29.23 -48.08 23.35
CA VAL A 543 -28.56 -48.26 22.05
C VAL A 543 -28.28 -49.74 21.74
N ALA A 544 -28.12 -50.59 22.74
CA ALA A 544 -27.92 -52.03 22.55
C ALA A 544 -29.12 -52.77 21.89
N TRP A 545 -30.27 -52.10 21.77
CA TRP A 545 -31.52 -52.69 21.28
C TRP A 545 -31.72 -52.56 19.77
N TYR A 546 -30.98 -51.65 19.14
CA TYR A 546 -31.14 -51.35 17.73
C TYR A 546 -29.77 -51.12 17.08
N ASN A 547 -29.66 -51.49 15.81
CA ASN A 547 -28.49 -51.25 14.99
C ASN A 547 -28.88 -50.43 13.78
N ILE A 548 -28.01 -49.48 13.42
CA ILE A 548 -28.28 -48.53 12.35
C ILE A 548 -27.08 -48.45 11.45
N SER A 549 -27.32 -48.64 10.17
CA SER A 549 -26.32 -48.42 9.14
C SER A 549 -26.50 -47.00 8.61
N MET A 550 -25.52 -46.14 8.88
CA MET A 550 -25.56 -44.73 8.48
C MET A 550 -25.34 -44.53 6.97
N ASP A 551 -24.69 -45.48 6.29
CA ASP A 551 -24.38 -45.39 4.86
C ASP A 551 -25.63 -45.53 3.97
N ASP A 552 -26.66 -46.25 4.42
CA ASP A 552 -27.88 -46.57 3.67
C ASP A 552 -29.19 -46.21 4.41
N GLY A 553 -29.08 -45.73 5.65
CA GLY A 553 -30.22 -45.31 6.48
C GLY A 553 -31.11 -46.47 6.93
N LEU A 554 -30.54 -47.67 7.08
CA LEU A 554 -31.27 -48.84 7.53
C LEU A 554 -31.31 -48.92 9.06
N PHE A 555 -32.51 -48.99 9.64
CA PHE A 555 -32.73 -49.27 11.06
C PHE A 555 -33.12 -50.73 11.27
N THR A 556 -32.44 -51.42 12.20
CA THR A 556 -32.73 -52.82 12.57
C THR A 556 -32.94 -53.01 14.06
N LEU A 557 -34.01 -53.70 14.44
CA LEU A 557 -34.30 -54.04 15.84
C LEU A 557 -33.71 -55.41 16.20
N ASN A 558 -33.10 -55.52 17.38
CA ASN A 558 -32.56 -56.78 17.90
C ASN A 558 -33.70 -57.72 18.34
N SER A 559 -33.57 -59.03 18.11
CA SER A 559 -34.60 -60.05 18.36
C SER A 559 -34.78 -60.42 19.84
N SER A 560 -34.12 -59.72 20.78
CA SER A 560 -34.05 -60.09 22.19
C SER A 560 -35.21 -59.59 23.06
N TYR A 561 -36.15 -58.81 22.51
CA TYR A 561 -37.30 -58.27 23.24
C TYR A 561 -38.64 -58.70 22.61
N THR A 562 -39.65 -58.99 23.43
CA THR A 562 -41.01 -59.32 22.98
C THR A 562 -41.88 -58.07 23.10
N LEU A 563 -42.40 -57.58 21.98
CA LEU A 563 -43.36 -56.47 21.93
C LEU A 563 -44.76 -57.04 21.76
N ASP A 564 -45.74 -56.55 22.53
CA ASP A 564 -47.14 -56.97 22.39
C ASP A 564 -47.80 -56.20 21.23
N TYR A 565 -48.25 -56.93 20.21
CA TYR A 565 -48.72 -56.35 18.96
C TYR A 565 -49.98 -55.48 19.11
N GLU A 566 -50.77 -55.67 20.18
CA GLU A 566 -52.05 -55.00 20.33
C GLU A 566 -51.99 -53.64 21.04
N ASP A 567 -50.99 -53.38 21.87
CA ASP A 567 -50.95 -52.18 22.73
C ASP A 567 -49.61 -51.39 22.72
N ASP A 568 -48.55 -51.93 22.12
CA ASP A 568 -47.21 -51.32 22.19
C ASP A 568 -46.89 -50.46 20.96
N MET A 569 -46.49 -49.20 21.17
CA MET A 569 -46.05 -48.30 20.09
C MET A 569 -44.54 -48.03 20.21
N LEU A 570 -43.83 -48.22 19.10
CA LEU A 570 -42.43 -47.82 18.94
C LEU A 570 -42.34 -46.60 18.04
N ASN A 571 -41.97 -45.47 18.62
CA ASN A 571 -41.68 -44.24 17.89
C ASN A 571 -40.17 -44.09 17.80
N ILE A 572 -39.67 -43.73 16.61
CA ILE A 572 -38.28 -43.33 16.49
C ILE A 572 -38.25 -41.82 16.34
N THR A 573 -37.57 -41.18 17.27
CA THR A 573 -37.28 -39.75 17.27
C THR A 573 -35.82 -39.59 16.90
N TYR A 574 -35.55 -38.87 15.82
CA TYR A 574 -34.20 -38.59 15.38
C TYR A 574 -33.82 -37.21 15.89
N SER A 575 -32.74 -37.12 16.65
CA SER A 575 -32.07 -35.85 16.93
C SER A 575 -31.03 -35.62 15.85
N TYR A 576 -31.28 -34.66 14.97
CA TYR A 576 -30.39 -34.30 13.87
C TYR A 576 -29.75 -32.95 14.16
N LEU A 577 -28.42 -32.90 14.30
CA LEU A 577 -27.66 -31.65 14.44
C LEU A 577 -27.39 -31.11 13.03
N VAL A 578 -28.44 -30.53 12.42
CA VAL A 578 -28.42 -30.12 11.01
C VAL A 578 -27.24 -29.18 10.73
N PHE A 579 -27.01 -28.26 11.67
CA PHE A 579 -25.98 -27.23 11.53
C PHE A 579 -24.58 -27.84 11.61
N ASP A 580 -24.28 -28.58 12.68
CA ASP A 580 -23.00 -29.23 12.93
C ASP A 580 -22.56 -30.08 11.75
N SER A 581 -23.45 -30.93 11.22
CA SER A 581 -23.07 -31.76 10.08
C SER A 581 -22.73 -30.93 8.82
N VAL A 582 -23.48 -29.86 8.57
CA VAL A 582 -23.24 -29.01 7.39
C VAL A 582 -21.92 -28.25 7.55
N ILE A 583 -21.61 -27.76 8.76
CA ILE A 583 -20.37 -27.02 9.01
C ILE A 583 -19.15 -27.95 9.06
N GLU A 584 -19.25 -29.15 9.61
CA GLU A 584 -18.20 -30.19 9.53
C GLU A 584 -17.88 -30.57 8.07
N LYS A 585 -18.92 -30.71 7.23
CA LYS A 585 -18.73 -30.90 5.79
C LYS A 585 -18.03 -29.71 5.15
N ALA A 586 -18.38 -28.48 5.54
CA ALA A 586 -17.70 -27.28 5.07
C ALA A 586 -16.22 -27.29 5.47
N ASN A 587 -15.93 -27.63 6.73
CA ASN A 587 -14.58 -27.67 7.29
C ASN A 587 -13.69 -28.71 6.59
N SER A 588 -14.26 -29.83 6.13
CA SER A 588 -13.51 -30.86 5.39
C SER A 588 -13.29 -30.55 3.89
N GLN A 589 -13.83 -29.44 3.35
CA GLN A 589 -13.64 -29.08 1.95
C GLN A 589 -12.33 -28.29 1.75
N MET A 590 -11.33 -28.95 1.15
CA MET A 590 -10.04 -28.33 0.82
C MET A 590 -10.09 -27.42 -0.41
N GLU A 591 -11.13 -27.51 -1.22
CA GLU A 591 -11.36 -26.61 -2.36
C GLU A 591 -12.40 -25.54 -1.98
N PRO A 592 -12.04 -24.23 -2.01
CA PRO A 592 -12.93 -23.16 -1.53
C PRO A 592 -14.31 -23.12 -2.20
N ALA A 593 -14.39 -23.45 -3.49
CA ALA A 593 -15.67 -23.49 -4.22
C ALA A 593 -16.61 -24.60 -3.72
N SER A 594 -16.05 -25.73 -3.27
CA SER A 594 -16.83 -26.82 -2.68
C SER A 594 -17.31 -26.45 -1.27
N ARG A 595 -16.49 -25.73 -0.49
CA ARG A 595 -16.84 -25.20 0.83
C ARG A 595 -18.00 -24.22 0.77
N GLU A 596 -17.99 -23.32 -0.21
CA GLU A 596 -18.99 -22.25 -0.38
C GLU A 596 -20.43 -22.76 -0.32
N LYS A 597 -20.71 -23.91 -0.95
CA LYS A 597 -22.03 -24.54 -0.92
C LYS A 597 -22.49 -24.83 0.50
N TYR A 598 -21.65 -25.48 1.31
CA TYR A 598 -22.02 -25.89 2.66
C TYR A 598 -22.15 -24.69 3.61
N ILE A 599 -21.31 -23.67 3.46
CA ILE A 599 -21.48 -22.40 4.20
C ILE A 599 -22.83 -21.72 3.84
N LYS A 600 -23.25 -21.80 2.58
CA LYS A 600 -24.56 -21.30 2.13
C LYS A 600 -25.73 -22.13 2.64
N ASP A 601 -25.55 -23.44 2.75
CA ASP A 601 -26.53 -24.35 3.35
C ASP A 601 -26.64 -24.09 4.87
N ALA A 602 -25.52 -23.85 5.57
CA ALA A 602 -25.50 -23.52 7.00
C ALA A 602 -26.29 -22.25 7.32
N GLN A 603 -26.17 -21.20 6.48
CA GLN A 603 -27.00 -20.00 6.60
C GLN A 603 -28.50 -20.31 6.54
N ALA A 604 -28.92 -21.29 5.72
CA ALA A 604 -30.33 -21.67 5.62
C ALA A 604 -30.84 -22.29 6.93
N VAL A 605 -30.03 -23.14 7.56
CA VAL A 605 -30.31 -23.73 8.87
C VAL A 605 -30.48 -22.64 9.92
N LEU A 606 -29.54 -21.70 9.99
CA LEU A 606 -29.60 -20.58 10.95
C LEU A 606 -30.83 -19.71 10.72
N LYS A 607 -31.18 -19.42 9.46
CA LYS A 607 -32.38 -18.65 9.13
C LYS A 607 -33.68 -19.39 9.47
N ASP A 608 -33.70 -20.72 9.40
CA ASP A 608 -34.89 -21.52 9.73
C ASP A 608 -35.00 -21.86 11.22
N MET A 609 -33.91 -21.86 11.98
CA MET A 609 -33.90 -22.11 13.43
C MET A 609 -33.81 -20.81 14.26
N VAL A 610 -33.38 -19.71 13.65
CA VAL A 610 -33.29 -18.37 14.25
C VAL A 610 -32.59 -18.38 15.63
N PRO A 611 -31.39 -18.98 15.79
CA PRO A 611 -30.68 -18.94 17.09
C PRO A 611 -30.19 -17.53 17.43
N SER A 612 -30.03 -16.70 16.41
CA SER A 612 -29.79 -15.26 16.47
C SER A 612 -30.56 -14.58 15.33
N LEU A 613 -30.77 -13.28 15.48
CA LEU A 613 -31.42 -12.43 14.48
C LEU A 613 -30.49 -11.29 14.07
N PRO A 614 -29.97 -11.28 12.83
CA PRO A 614 -29.24 -10.15 12.27
C PRO A 614 -30.13 -8.91 12.17
N LEU A 615 -29.61 -7.77 12.60
CA LEU A 615 -30.35 -6.50 12.70
C LEU A 615 -29.82 -5.45 11.72
N PHE A 616 -28.55 -5.06 11.86
CA PHE A 616 -27.94 -3.99 11.05
C PHE A 616 -26.42 -4.17 10.95
N THR A 617 -25.80 -3.51 9.98
CA THR A 617 -24.35 -3.44 9.81
C THR A 617 -23.91 -1.98 9.74
N TYR A 618 -22.73 -1.68 10.27
CA TYR A 618 -22.09 -0.38 10.12
C TYR A 618 -21.21 -0.37 8.89
N MET A 619 -21.38 0.64 8.04
CA MET A 619 -20.35 1.00 7.08
C MET A 619 -19.21 1.70 7.80
N VAL A 620 -18.01 1.16 7.66
CA VAL A 620 -16.79 1.71 8.23
C VAL A 620 -16.46 3.02 7.51
N SER A 621 -16.20 4.10 8.26
CA SER A 621 -15.74 5.35 7.67
C SER A 621 -14.23 5.54 7.86
N HIS A 622 -13.56 6.03 6.83
CA HIS A 622 -12.13 6.36 6.85
C HIS A 622 -11.95 7.84 6.49
N ALA A 623 -11.15 8.58 7.25
CA ALA A 623 -10.86 10.00 7.00
C ALA A 623 -9.42 10.20 6.53
N TYR A 624 -9.25 10.79 5.35
CA TYR A 624 -7.95 10.91 4.69
C TYR A 624 -7.89 12.09 3.71
N LYS A 625 -6.67 12.41 3.26
CA LYS A 625 -6.42 13.42 2.23
C LYS A 625 -6.50 12.84 0.81
N THR A 626 -7.38 13.41 -0.02
CA THR A 626 -7.50 13.06 -1.46
C THR A 626 -6.73 13.99 -2.38
N ASN A 627 -6.28 15.15 -1.90
CA ASN A 627 -5.53 16.11 -2.68
C ASN A 627 -4.04 15.73 -2.83
N LEU A 628 -3.48 14.96 -1.90
CA LEU A 628 -2.06 14.60 -1.89
C LEU A 628 -1.76 13.23 -2.50
N TYR A 629 -2.70 12.29 -2.43
CA TYR A 629 -2.44 10.89 -2.80
C TYR A 629 -3.51 10.32 -3.73
N VAL A 630 -3.08 9.46 -4.64
CA VAL A 630 -3.95 8.59 -5.45
C VAL A 630 -3.52 7.14 -5.27
N GLY A 631 -4.38 6.19 -5.63
CA GLY A 631 -4.09 4.75 -5.44
C GLY A 631 -4.60 4.17 -4.12
N TRP A 632 -5.52 4.85 -3.44
CA TRP A 632 -6.32 4.27 -2.36
C TRP A 632 -7.10 3.05 -2.88
N VAL A 633 -6.88 1.88 -2.30
CA VAL A 633 -7.54 0.64 -2.71
C VAL A 633 -8.63 0.32 -1.70
N GLN A 634 -9.88 0.48 -2.13
CA GLN A 634 -11.02 0.09 -1.30
C GLN A 634 -11.14 -1.43 -1.26
N THR A 635 -11.06 -1.99 -0.06
CA THR A 635 -11.39 -3.40 0.21
C THR A 635 -12.56 -3.50 1.16
N LEU A 636 -13.01 -4.73 1.38
CA LEU A 636 -13.83 -5.05 2.54
C LEU A 636 -13.06 -4.64 3.81
N GLY A 637 -13.69 -3.89 4.72
CA GLY A 637 -13.01 -3.23 5.85
C GLY A 637 -12.44 -1.81 5.57
N GLY A 638 -12.42 -1.37 4.31
CA GLY A 638 -12.05 0.01 3.95
C GLY A 638 -10.69 0.14 3.29
N ILE A 639 -10.06 1.31 3.46
CA ILE A 639 -8.83 1.67 2.74
C ILE A 639 -7.56 1.46 3.56
N ASN A 640 -7.67 1.16 4.86
CA ASN A 640 -6.53 0.84 5.71
C ASN A 640 -6.08 -0.61 5.51
N ASN A 641 -5.48 -0.90 4.35
CA ASN A 641 -5.09 -2.25 3.99
C ASN A 641 -3.79 -2.23 3.17
N TYR A 642 -3.11 -3.38 3.13
CA TYR A 642 -1.90 -3.59 2.35
C TYR A 642 -1.95 -3.07 0.90
N TRP A 643 -3.08 -3.28 0.22
CA TRP A 643 -3.22 -2.90 -1.18
C TRP A 643 -3.19 -1.39 -1.36
N THR A 644 -3.75 -0.63 -0.41
CA THR A 644 -3.56 0.81 -0.37
C THR A 644 -2.09 1.15 -0.22
N PHE A 645 -1.40 0.68 0.82
CA PHE A 645 -0.02 1.13 1.10
C PHE A 645 1.00 0.73 0.02
N THR A 646 0.71 -0.32 -0.76
CA THR A 646 1.55 -0.73 -1.90
C THR A 646 1.22 -0.01 -3.22
N ASN A 647 0.01 0.53 -3.37
CA ASN A 647 -0.42 1.26 -4.58
C ASN A 647 -0.49 2.78 -4.40
N LEU A 648 -0.45 3.27 -3.16
CA LEU A 648 -0.55 4.69 -2.84
C LEU A 648 0.65 5.43 -3.44
N LYS A 649 0.38 6.50 -4.16
CA LYS A 649 1.38 7.35 -4.80
C LYS A 649 0.99 8.81 -4.66
N ASN A 650 1.99 9.69 -4.65
CA ASN A 650 1.73 11.12 -4.62
C ASN A 650 0.94 11.53 -5.87
N LYS A 651 -0.11 12.32 -5.67
CA LYS A 651 -0.93 12.86 -6.75
C LYS A 651 -0.11 13.84 -7.56
N MET A 652 -0.14 13.67 -8.87
CA MET A 652 0.47 14.63 -9.79
C MET A 652 -0.35 15.92 -9.80
N ILE A 653 0.31 17.01 -9.42
CA ILE A 653 -0.13 18.41 -9.48
C ILE A 653 0.02 18.93 -10.91
N GLY A 654 1.11 18.58 -11.60
CA GLY A 654 1.35 18.97 -12.99
C GLY A 654 2.74 18.63 -13.50
N ASP A 655 3.13 19.24 -14.62
CA ASP A 655 4.49 19.18 -15.13
C ASP A 655 5.36 20.23 -14.45
N SER A 656 6.66 19.92 -14.30
CA SER A 656 7.67 20.91 -13.90
C SER A 656 8.66 21.13 -15.03
N THR A 657 9.30 22.29 -15.03
CA THR A 657 10.41 22.62 -15.91
C THR A 657 11.68 22.82 -15.09
N VAL A 658 12.72 22.06 -15.40
CA VAL A 658 14.06 22.22 -14.85
C VAL A 658 14.88 23.05 -15.83
N THR A 659 15.64 24.01 -15.31
CA THR A 659 16.60 24.78 -16.11
C THR A 659 17.94 24.80 -15.41
N ILE A 660 19.01 24.43 -16.12
CA ILE A 660 20.39 24.55 -15.64
C ILE A 660 21.10 25.66 -16.41
N SER A 661 21.78 26.53 -15.67
CA SER A 661 22.51 27.65 -16.25
C SER A 661 23.79 27.94 -15.46
N SER A 662 24.63 28.79 -16.02
CA SER A 662 25.84 29.24 -15.37
C SER A 662 26.18 30.65 -15.84
N VAL A 663 27.04 31.37 -15.10
CA VAL A 663 27.49 32.71 -15.51
C VAL A 663 28.41 32.65 -16.75
N LYS A 664 29.11 31.52 -16.93
CA LYS A 664 30.11 31.33 -17.98
C LYS A 664 29.89 30.00 -18.69
N ASN A 665 29.88 30.02 -20.01
CA ASN A 665 29.86 28.81 -20.83
C ASN A 665 31.26 28.22 -21.07
N PHE A 666 32.29 28.75 -20.40
CA PHE A 666 33.65 28.22 -20.43
C PHE A 666 34.34 28.35 -19.07
N ILE A 667 35.30 27.48 -18.81
CA ILE A 667 36.11 27.43 -17.58
C ILE A 667 37.49 26.84 -17.88
N ASN A 668 38.52 27.21 -17.12
CA ASN A 668 39.83 26.58 -17.26
C ASN A 668 39.90 25.29 -16.45
N ASP A 669 40.82 24.40 -16.82
CA ASP A 669 41.19 23.20 -16.06
C ASP A 669 41.36 23.54 -14.56
N GLY A 670 40.62 22.83 -13.71
CA GLY A 670 40.71 22.92 -12.25
C GLY A 670 40.11 24.19 -11.63
N GLU A 671 39.61 25.15 -12.43
CA GLU A 671 38.87 26.29 -11.90
C GLU A 671 37.47 25.86 -11.43
N SER A 672 36.92 26.64 -10.49
CA SER A 672 35.56 26.46 -9.99
C SER A 672 34.63 27.60 -10.40
N MET A 673 33.36 27.28 -10.57
CA MET A 673 32.28 28.24 -10.80
C MET A 673 30.99 27.78 -10.14
N ASN A 674 29.99 28.66 -10.08
CA ASN A 674 28.65 28.28 -9.64
C ASN A 674 27.75 27.96 -10.83
N LEU A 675 27.03 26.84 -10.74
CA LEU A 675 25.89 26.49 -11.57
C LEU A 675 24.61 26.91 -10.84
N PHE A 676 23.59 27.23 -11.62
CA PHE A 676 22.28 27.63 -11.11
C PHE A 676 21.22 26.71 -11.70
N VAL A 677 20.46 26.05 -10.84
CA VAL A 677 19.35 25.19 -11.26
C VAL A 677 18.04 25.75 -10.72
N SER A 678 17.07 26.03 -11.59
CA SER A 678 15.71 26.41 -11.19
C SER A 678 14.72 25.33 -11.58
N VAL A 679 13.77 25.07 -10.70
CA VAL A 679 12.65 24.15 -10.92
C VAL A 679 11.38 24.96 -10.78
N GLN A 680 10.52 24.95 -11.80
CA GLN A 680 9.30 25.75 -11.84
C GLN A 680 8.11 24.90 -12.28
N ASP A 681 6.90 25.26 -11.83
CA ASP A 681 5.66 24.72 -12.42
C ASP A 681 5.39 25.35 -13.80
N LEU A 682 4.40 24.83 -14.54
CA LEU A 682 3.96 25.41 -15.82
C LEU A 682 3.42 26.85 -15.71
N GLN A 683 3.16 27.34 -14.50
CA GLN A 683 2.72 28.72 -14.23
C GLN A 683 3.91 29.64 -13.87
N GLY A 684 5.14 29.11 -13.80
CA GLY A 684 6.37 29.82 -13.49
C GLY A 684 6.66 30.00 -12.00
N ALA A 685 5.92 29.35 -11.10
CA ALA A 685 6.21 29.38 -9.67
C ALA A 685 7.39 28.47 -9.35
N SER A 686 8.36 28.96 -8.59
CA SER A 686 9.51 28.17 -8.16
C SER A 686 9.11 27.07 -7.18
N ILE A 687 9.65 25.88 -7.40
CA ILE A 687 9.42 24.70 -6.56
C ILE A 687 10.76 24.23 -6.00
N GLU A 688 10.80 23.89 -4.71
CA GLU A 688 11.94 23.21 -4.12
C GLU A 688 11.89 21.72 -4.49
N ALA A 689 12.97 21.20 -5.08
CA ALA A 689 13.11 19.80 -5.42
C ALA A 689 13.34 18.95 -4.15
N THR A 690 12.67 17.82 -4.07
CA THR A 690 12.87 16.81 -3.02
C THR A 690 14.24 16.14 -3.17
N GLU A 691 14.67 15.90 -4.41
CA GLU A 691 16.00 15.41 -4.74
C GLU A 691 16.51 16.09 -6.02
N LEU A 692 17.81 16.43 -6.06
CA LEU A 692 18.47 17.00 -7.22
C LEU A 692 19.68 16.14 -7.61
N LEU A 693 19.55 15.41 -8.73
CA LEU A 693 20.61 14.57 -9.27
C LEU A 693 21.44 15.36 -10.29
N LEU A 694 22.75 15.44 -10.04
CA LEU A 694 23.71 16.12 -10.89
C LEU A 694 24.65 15.11 -11.53
N THR A 695 24.80 15.17 -12.85
CA THR A 695 25.68 14.27 -13.60
C THR A 695 26.53 15.05 -14.61
N GLY A 696 27.74 14.57 -14.90
CA GLY A 696 28.70 15.22 -15.79
C GLY A 696 30.14 14.98 -15.33
N GLU A 697 31.11 15.29 -16.19
CA GLU A 697 32.53 15.24 -15.81
C GLU A 697 32.88 16.42 -14.88
N GLY A 698 33.75 16.17 -13.88
CA GLY A 698 34.15 17.16 -12.87
C GLY A 698 33.61 16.81 -11.48
N THR A 699 33.62 17.79 -10.58
CA THR A 699 33.16 17.61 -9.20
C THR A 699 32.07 18.61 -8.86
N PHE A 700 30.94 18.12 -8.35
CA PHE A 700 29.85 18.94 -7.85
C PHE A 700 29.94 19.08 -6.32
N GLY A 701 29.79 20.31 -5.83
CA GLY A 701 29.64 20.61 -4.41
C GLY A 701 28.20 20.43 -3.93
N ILE A 702 27.97 20.71 -2.64
CA ILE A 702 26.64 20.61 -2.03
C ILE A 702 25.73 21.70 -2.62
N PRO A 703 24.57 21.37 -3.21
CA PRO A 703 23.59 22.36 -3.66
C PRO A 703 23.02 23.17 -2.49
N ILE A 704 22.88 24.48 -2.67
CA ILE A 704 22.26 25.38 -1.68
C ILE A 704 21.02 26.00 -2.32
N PHE A 705 19.84 25.77 -1.74
CA PHE A 705 18.59 26.38 -2.20
C PHE A 705 18.37 27.74 -1.52
N ASP A 706 18.12 28.79 -2.32
CA ASP A 706 17.70 30.10 -1.83
C ASP A 706 16.61 30.67 -2.75
N SER A 707 15.44 30.95 -2.17
CA SER A 707 14.36 31.75 -2.77
C SER A 707 14.04 31.39 -4.24
N GLY A 708 13.98 30.10 -4.57
CA GLY A 708 13.50 29.59 -5.86
C GLY A 708 14.57 29.11 -6.86
N GLN A 709 15.84 29.05 -6.45
CA GLN A 709 16.94 28.51 -7.26
C GLN A 709 18.01 27.81 -6.41
N TYR A 710 18.59 26.73 -6.93
CA TYR A 710 19.76 26.07 -6.36
C TYR A 710 21.05 26.69 -6.90
N THR A 711 21.98 27.02 -6.00
CA THR A 711 23.37 27.36 -6.35
C THR A 711 24.27 26.17 -6.05
N ILE A 712 25.01 25.71 -7.06
CA ILE A 712 25.86 24.50 -6.98
C ILE A 712 27.30 24.89 -7.32
N PRO A 713 28.25 24.76 -6.37
CA PRO A 713 29.67 24.88 -6.68
C PRO A 713 30.09 23.75 -7.61
N TYR A 714 30.80 24.05 -8.69
CA TYR A 714 31.28 23.08 -9.67
C TYR A 714 32.75 23.33 -9.98
N THR A 715 33.56 22.26 -10.02
CA THR A 715 34.98 22.30 -10.39
C THR A 715 35.23 21.51 -11.66
N ALA A 716 35.88 22.16 -12.63
CA ALA A 716 36.14 21.57 -13.94
C ALA A 716 37.12 20.38 -13.86
N PRO A 717 36.91 19.32 -14.67
CA PRO A 717 37.86 18.21 -14.78
C PRO A 717 39.15 18.67 -15.46
N SER A 718 40.24 17.95 -15.22
CA SER A 718 41.50 18.24 -15.91
C SER A 718 41.46 17.90 -17.40
N THR A 719 42.13 18.72 -18.22
CA THR A 719 42.16 18.56 -19.67
C THR A 719 43.44 19.09 -20.30
N SER A 720 43.98 18.34 -21.27
CA SER A 720 45.17 18.74 -22.05
C SER A 720 44.83 19.50 -23.34
N THR A 721 43.57 19.46 -23.78
CA THR A 721 43.05 20.17 -24.96
C THR A 721 41.68 20.77 -24.66
N SER A 722 41.29 21.82 -25.38
CA SER A 722 39.95 22.40 -25.19
C SER A 722 38.87 21.41 -25.59
N ARG A 723 37.90 21.15 -24.72
CA ARG A 723 36.78 20.23 -24.99
C ARG A 723 35.49 20.72 -24.35
N THR A 724 34.37 20.38 -24.97
CA THR A 724 33.04 20.65 -24.41
C THR A 724 32.58 19.44 -23.61
N ILE A 725 32.07 19.68 -22.40
CA ILE A 725 31.44 18.69 -21.53
C ILE A 725 29.98 19.08 -21.32
N THR A 726 29.12 18.09 -21.12
CA THR A 726 27.70 18.29 -20.84
C THR A 726 27.43 17.98 -19.38
N LEU A 727 26.87 18.95 -18.65
CA LEU A 727 26.42 18.80 -17.27
C LEU A 727 24.91 18.69 -17.29
N THR A 728 24.32 17.74 -16.56
CA THR A 728 22.88 17.53 -16.53
C THR A 728 22.37 17.63 -15.11
N ALA A 729 21.30 18.41 -14.92
CA ALA A 729 20.54 18.47 -13.68
C ALA A 729 19.17 17.82 -13.89
N LYS A 730 18.83 16.88 -13.03
CA LYS A 730 17.52 16.22 -13.00
C LYS A 730 16.90 16.44 -11.63
N ALA A 731 15.71 17.02 -11.58
CA ALA A 731 15.03 17.33 -10.34
C ALA A 731 13.84 16.39 -10.12
N PHE A 732 13.72 15.87 -8.91
CA PHE A 732 12.58 15.09 -8.46
C PHE A 732 11.81 15.92 -7.45
N THR A 733 10.54 16.20 -7.76
CA THR A 733 9.68 17.02 -6.92
C THR A 733 8.38 16.25 -6.70
N ILE A 734 8.00 16.07 -5.44
CA ILE A 734 6.75 15.40 -5.10
C ILE A 734 5.57 16.09 -5.78
N GLY A 735 4.78 15.30 -6.51
CA GLY A 735 3.61 15.78 -7.25
C GLY A 735 3.91 16.44 -8.59
N TYR A 736 5.16 16.50 -9.06
CA TYR A 736 5.47 17.01 -10.41
C TYR A 736 6.14 15.95 -11.27
N VAL A 737 5.92 16.03 -12.59
CA VAL A 737 6.64 15.18 -13.54
C VAL A 737 8.12 15.54 -13.46
N THR A 738 8.94 14.51 -13.29
CA THR A 738 10.41 14.65 -13.28
C THR A 738 10.87 15.24 -14.59
N ASP A 739 11.63 16.32 -14.51
CA ASP A 739 12.22 16.98 -15.66
C ASP A 739 13.73 17.12 -15.47
N SER A 740 14.43 17.35 -16.58
CA SER A 740 15.89 17.50 -16.60
C SER A 740 16.33 18.42 -17.71
N ASP A 741 17.39 19.17 -17.45
CA ASP A 741 18.02 20.04 -18.43
C ASP A 741 19.53 19.85 -18.41
N SER A 742 20.17 20.20 -19.53
CA SER A 742 21.59 20.00 -19.76
C SER A 742 22.27 21.30 -20.19
N LEU A 743 23.45 21.54 -19.63
CA LEU A 743 24.30 22.69 -19.91
C LEU A 743 25.65 22.23 -20.47
N ASP A 744 25.99 22.72 -21.66
CA ASP A 744 27.31 22.52 -22.24
C ASP A 744 28.30 23.58 -21.73
N ILE A 745 29.44 23.11 -21.20
CA ILE A 745 30.55 23.96 -20.74
C ILE A 745 31.81 23.60 -21.53
N THR A 746 32.52 24.61 -22.03
CA THR A 746 33.83 24.41 -22.67
C THR A 746 34.95 24.50 -21.64
N VAL A 747 35.68 23.40 -21.43
CA VAL A 747 36.86 23.37 -20.55
C VAL A 747 38.11 23.63 -21.38
N HIS A 748 38.83 24.70 -21.07
CA HIS A 748 40.10 25.04 -21.69
C HIS A 748 41.28 24.52 -20.86
N PRO A 749 42.37 24.04 -21.50
CA PRO A 749 43.59 23.69 -20.79
C PRO A 749 44.21 24.97 -20.21
N LEU A 750 44.76 24.87 -19.00
CA LEU A 750 45.47 25.97 -18.36
C LEU A 750 46.82 26.20 -19.08
N MET A 751 46.93 27.26 -19.89
CA MET A 751 48.19 27.61 -20.57
C MET A 751 49.01 28.60 -19.72
N MET A 752 50.29 28.29 -19.50
CA MET A 752 51.24 29.13 -18.77
C MET A 752 51.87 30.19 -19.70
N ASN A 753 52.51 31.23 -19.14
CA ASN A 753 53.15 32.31 -19.93
C ASN A 753 54.67 32.29 -19.76
N PHE A 754 55.41 32.58 -20.83
CA PHE A 754 56.86 32.79 -20.75
C PHE A 754 57.24 34.17 -20.20
N ASN A 755 58.37 34.24 -19.52
CA ASN A 755 59.17 35.43 -19.26
C ASN A 755 60.53 35.21 -19.95
N ILE A 756 60.84 36.00 -20.97
CA ILE A 756 62.05 35.84 -21.79
C ILE A 756 63.02 36.96 -21.43
N ASP A 757 64.27 36.63 -21.18
CA ASP A 757 65.34 37.61 -21.07
C ASP A 757 66.39 37.35 -22.17
N ILE A 758 66.85 38.39 -22.85
CA ILE A 758 67.91 38.27 -23.85
C ILE A 758 69.07 39.15 -23.42
N SER A 759 70.11 38.48 -22.92
CA SER A 759 71.37 39.11 -22.52
C SER A 759 72.42 38.96 -23.62
N ARG A 760 73.41 39.85 -23.60
CA ARG A 760 74.49 39.94 -24.60
C ARG A 760 75.79 40.30 -23.90
N GLY A 761 76.90 39.71 -24.34
CA GLY A 761 78.22 39.97 -23.74
C GLY A 761 78.68 41.42 -23.97
N ALA A 762 78.39 42.01 -25.12
CA ALA A 762 78.71 43.38 -25.48
C ALA A 762 77.51 44.09 -26.15
N THR A 763 77.29 45.36 -25.83
CA THR A 763 76.25 46.20 -26.44
C THR A 763 76.72 46.85 -27.75
N SER A 764 78.03 46.95 -27.96
CA SER A 764 78.67 47.41 -29.20
C SER A 764 79.93 46.60 -29.51
N LEU A 765 80.20 46.34 -30.78
CA LEU A 765 81.39 45.63 -31.27
C LEU A 765 82.03 46.38 -32.43
N GLU A 766 83.35 46.22 -32.60
CA GLU A 766 83.99 46.56 -33.87
C GLU A 766 83.82 45.40 -34.86
N SER A 767 83.61 45.72 -36.14
CA SER A 767 83.56 44.73 -37.22
C SER A 767 84.75 43.77 -37.17
N GLY A 768 84.49 42.45 -37.24
CA GLY A 768 85.47 41.38 -37.10
C GLY A 768 85.46 40.71 -35.72
N ASN A 769 84.74 41.28 -34.74
CA ASN A 769 84.60 40.70 -33.39
C ASN A 769 83.27 39.98 -33.20
N THR A 770 83.25 39.12 -32.19
CA THR A 770 82.11 38.30 -31.78
C THR A 770 81.70 38.60 -30.33
N THR A 771 80.43 38.38 -30.00
CA THR A 771 79.92 38.38 -28.62
C THR A 771 78.87 37.29 -28.42
N SER A 772 78.70 36.83 -27.19
CA SER A 772 77.63 35.88 -26.85
C SER A 772 76.27 36.58 -26.77
N VAL A 773 75.22 35.86 -27.16
CA VAL A 773 73.82 36.20 -26.98
C VAL A 773 73.17 35.03 -26.25
N THR A 774 72.63 35.30 -25.06
CA THR A 774 71.99 34.29 -24.21
C THR A 774 70.52 34.63 -24.03
N VAL A 775 69.64 33.74 -24.48
CA VAL A 775 68.20 33.78 -24.23
C VAL A 775 67.88 32.91 -23.02
N ILE A 776 67.32 33.50 -21.97
CA ILE A 776 66.88 32.80 -20.76
C ILE A 776 65.36 32.76 -20.77
N VAL A 777 64.79 31.56 -20.71
CA VAL A 777 63.34 31.34 -20.69
C VAL A 777 62.90 30.91 -19.30
N LYS A 778 61.97 31.66 -18.71
CA LYS A 778 61.39 31.37 -17.40
C LYS A 778 59.87 31.29 -17.47
N ASP A 779 59.28 30.58 -16.54
CA ASP A 779 57.85 30.64 -16.28
C ASP A 779 57.51 32.00 -15.67
N ARG A 780 56.49 32.69 -16.20
CA ARG A 780 56.16 34.05 -15.78
C ARG A 780 55.61 34.12 -14.34
N THR A 781 54.91 33.08 -13.90
CA THR A 781 54.21 33.09 -12.61
C THR A 781 55.13 32.63 -11.48
N SER A 782 55.87 31.55 -11.69
CA SER A 782 56.78 30.96 -10.70
C SER A 782 58.21 31.50 -10.79
N ASN A 783 58.57 32.18 -11.88
CA ASN A 783 59.92 32.67 -12.19
C ASN A 783 61.01 31.57 -12.23
N THR A 784 60.58 30.31 -12.40
CA THR A 784 61.47 29.16 -12.54
C THR A 784 61.98 29.05 -13.98
N VAL A 785 63.18 28.48 -14.16
CA VAL A 785 63.79 28.31 -15.49
C VAL A 785 63.15 27.15 -16.25
N ILE A 786 62.92 27.31 -17.55
CA ILE A 786 62.24 26.32 -18.39
C ILE A 786 63.27 25.64 -19.30
N SER A 787 63.52 24.36 -19.06
CA SER A 787 64.35 23.50 -19.91
C SER A 787 63.52 22.90 -21.06
N GLY A 788 64.10 22.83 -22.26
CA GLY A 788 63.46 22.23 -23.45
C GLY A 788 62.50 23.13 -24.23
N ALA A 789 62.43 24.43 -23.92
CA ALA A 789 61.64 25.38 -24.72
C ALA A 789 62.33 25.64 -26.07
N ASN A 790 61.57 25.62 -27.17
CA ASN A 790 62.10 25.89 -28.51
C ASN A 790 62.34 27.39 -28.67
N VAL A 791 63.55 27.79 -29.06
CA VAL A 791 63.96 29.18 -29.31
C VAL A 791 64.34 29.32 -30.78
N VAL A 792 63.82 30.34 -31.45
CA VAL A 792 64.19 30.73 -32.82
C VAL A 792 64.58 32.20 -32.83
N LEU A 793 65.78 32.51 -33.32
CA LEU A 793 66.31 33.86 -33.44
C LEU A 793 66.18 34.38 -34.86
N THR A 794 65.83 35.65 -34.97
CA THR A 794 65.87 36.41 -36.22
C THR A 794 66.69 37.67 -36.03
N MET A 795 67.30 38.16 -37.11
CA MET A 795 68.19 39.32 -37.05
C MET A 795 67.91 40.29 -38.20
N THR A 796 67.87 41.59 -37.89
CA THR A 796 67.62 42.66 -38.88
C THR A 796 68.53 43.87 -38.63
N PRO A 797 69.05 44.54 -39.69
CA PRO A 797 68.94 44.21 -41.11
C PRO A 797 69.85 43.03 -41.50
N ALA A 798 69.37 42.15 -42.40
CA ALA A 798 70.17 41.05 -42.94
C ALA A 798 71.11 41.54 -44.05
N GLY A 799 72.24 40.85 -44.28
CA GLY A 799 73.13 41.11 -45.41
C GLY A 799 74.14 42.25 -45.24
N LEU A 800 74.20 42.90 -44.07
CA LEU A 800 75.18 43.95 -43.74
C LEU A 800 76.36 43.46 -42.89
N GLY A 801 76.72 42.18 -43.00
CA GLY A 801 77.92 41.61 -42.38
C GLY A 801 77.75 40.99 -40.99
N GLY A 802 76.62 41.20 -40.32
CA GLY A 802 76.27 40.48 -39.07
C GLY A 802 75.80 39.05 -39.35
N TYR A 803 76.13 38.11 -38.46
CA TYR A 803 75.64 36.73 -38.49
C TYR A 803 75.46 36.15 -37.06
N LEU A 804 74.62 35.13 -36.94
CA LEU A 804 74.45 34.31 -35.74
C LEU A 804 74.92 32.89 -36.06
N GLU A 805 75.71 32.28 -35.18
CA GLU A 805 76.21 30.91 -35.39
C GLU A 805 75.09 29.88 -35.33
N GLU A 806 74.16 30.03 -34.39
CA GLU A 806 72.95 29.20 -34.28
C GLU A 806 71.71 30.09 -34.20
N VAL A 807 70.74 29.82 -35.06
CA VAL A 807 69.49 30.59 -35.16
C VAL A 807 68.27 29.88 -34.58
N SER A 808 68.41 28.63 -34.15
CA SER A 808 67.34 27.89 -33.48
C SER A 808 67.88 26.73 -32.63
N GLY A 809 67.21 26.42 -31.53
CA GLY A 809 67.51 25.27 -30.67
C GLY A 809 66.53 25.16 -29.50
N THR A 810 66.85 24.31 -28.52
CA THR A 810 66.07 24.20 -27.27
C THR A 810 66.86 24.72 -26.08
N THR A 811 66.20 25.29 -25.09
CA THR A 811 66.85 25.70 -23.82
C THR A 811 67.41 24.48 -23.07
N ASN A 812 68.57 24.67 -22.43
CA ASN A 812 69.23 23.65 -21.61
C ASN A 812 68.58 23.52 -20.20
N ALA A 813 69.17 22.69 -19.32
CA ALA A 813 68.68 22.48 -17.95
C ALA A 813 68.68 23.76 -17.07
N ALA A 814 69.44 24.80 -17.44
CA ALA A 814 69.43 26.11 -16.79
C ALA A 814 68.42 27.08 -17.42
N GLY A 815 67.64 26.64 -18.42
CA GLY A 815 66.68 27.44 -19.16
C GLY A 815 67.30 28.39 -20.19
N GLU A 816 68.54 28.13 -20.60
CA GLU A 816 69.30 29.02 -21.48
C GLU A 816 69.46 28.44 -22.88
N PHE A 817 69.33 29.30 -23.89
CA PHE A 817 69.82 29.07 -25.26
C PHE A 817 70.91 30.11 -25.55
N VAL A 818 72.14 29.64 -25.76
CA VAL A 818 73.34 30.48 -25.93
C VAL A 818 73.83 30.35 -27.37
N THR A 819 74.05 31.47 -28.03
CA THR A 819 74.67 31.52 -29.36
C THR A 819 75.69 32.65 -29.44
N THR A 820 76.47 32.69 -30.52
CA THR A 820 77.42 33.77 -30.79
C THR A 820 76.90 34.66 -31.89
N PHE A 821 76.84 35.97 -31.62
CA PHE A 821 76.71 37.00 -32.65
C PHE A 821 78.10 37.41 -33.12
N GLY A 822 78.32 37.33 -34.43
CA GLY A 822 79.54 37.79 -35.08
C GLY A 822 79.24 38.88 -36.10
N SER A 823 80.25 39.67 -36.41
CA SER A 823 80.18 40.67 -37.48
C SER A 823 81.44 40.61 -38.32
N ASN A 824 81.30 40.60 -39.64
CA ASN A 824 82.40 40.61 -40.60
C ASN A 824 82.07 41.59 -41.74
N ASN A 825 83.05 42.39 -42.16
CA ASN A 825 82.93 43.30 -43.30
C ASN A 825 81.78 44.33 -43.17
N VAL A 826 81.51 44.84 -41.97
CA VAL A 826 80.51 45.90 -41.77
C VAL A 826 81.09 47.24 -42.25
N THR A 827 80.56 47.78 -43.34
CA THR A 827 81.10 48.98 -44.01
C THR A 827 80.51 50.31 -43.52
N ILE A 828 79.40 50.26 -42.77
CA ILE A 828 78.73 51.41 -42.15
C ILE A 828 78.29 51.05 -40.73
N ASP A 829 78.33 52.01 -39.80
CA ASP A 829 77.86 51.77 -38.43
C ASP A 829 76.40 51.29 -38.46
N THR A 830 76.17 50.08 -37.98
CA THR A 830 74.88 49.38 -38.12
C THR A 830 74.45 48.83 -36.77
N THR A 831 73.17 48.98 -36.44
CA THR A 831 72.57 48.33 -35.28
C THR A 831 71.78 47.11 -35.73
N PHE A 832 72.19 45.91 -35.28
CA PHE A 832 71.48 44.67 -35.54
C PHE A 832 70.50 44.39 -34.41
N ARG A 833 69.20 44.29 -34.74
CA ARG A 833 68.15 43.85 -33.82
C ARG A 833 68.02 42.34 -33.89
N ILE A 834 68.10 41.68 -32.75
CA ILE A 834 67.95 40.23 -32.61
C ILE A 834 66.66 39.96 -31.86
N THR A 835 65.71 39.27 -32.48
CA THR A 835 64.43 38.89 -31.88
C THR A 835 64.39 37.39 -31.65
N ALA A 836 64.19 36.97 -30.39
CA ALA A 836 63.94 35.57 -30.03
C ALA A 836 62.45 35.30 -29.98
N TYR A 837 62.01 34.22 -30.63
CA TYR A 837 60.67 33.63 -30.54
C TYR A 837 60.78 32.33 -29.76
N VAL A 838 59.92 32.15 -28.76
CA VAL A 838 59.95 31.00 -27.84
C VAL A 838 58.60 30.29 -27.86
N SER A 839 58.63 28.96 -28.00
CA SER A 839 57.44 28.10 -28.01
C SER A 839 57.66 26.80 -27.22
N MET A 840 56.62 26.33 -26.52
CA MET A 840 56.61 25.03 -25.80
C MET A 840 55.16 24.61 -25.55
N SER A 841 54.87 23.32 -25.63
CA SER A 841 53.54 22.78 -25.28
C SER A 841 53.18 23.11 -23.83
N GLY A 842 51.97 23.63 -23.59
CA GLY A 842 51.52 24.08 -22.27
C GLY A 842 51.84 25.56 -21.96
N TYR A 843 52.49 26.28 -22.88
CA TYR A 843 52.80 27.70 -22.78
C TYR A 843 52.27 28.50 -23.99
N VAL A 844 51.96 29.77 -23.77
CA VAL A 844 51.65 30.73 -24.85
C VAL A 844 52.95 31.20 -25.52
N ASP A 845 53.07 31.06 -26.84
CA ASP A 845 54.22 31.53 -27.63
C ASP A 845 54.52 33.00 -27.37
N ALA A 846 55.80 33.35 -27.20
CA ALA A 846 56.24 34.70 -26.85
C ALA A 846 57.50 35.12 -27.61
N SER A 847 57.79 36.42 -27.62
CA SER A 847 59.02 36.93 -28.24
C SER A 847 59.62 38.12 -27.48
N GLN A 848 60.93 38.28 -27.59
CA GLN A 848 61.70 39.38 -26.99
C GLN A 848 62.77 39.85 -27.97
N THR A 849 63.17 41.12 -27.92
CA THR A 849 64.17 41.69 -28.84
C THR A 849 65.29 42.40 -28.08
N THR A 850 66.52 42.25 -28.58
CA THR A 850 67.71 43.01 -28.15
C THR A 850 68.39 43.66 -29.38
N SER A 851 69.41 44.50 -29.19
CA SER A 851 70.03 45.26 -30.31
C SER A 851 71.52 45.54 -30.15
N ILE A 852 72.39 44.92 -30.95
CA ILE A 852 73.84 45.10 -30.86
C ILE A 852 74.30 46.11 -31.90
N GLY A 853 75.02 47.15 -31.48
CA GLY A 853 75.68 48.09 -32.39
C GLY A 853 76.98 47.52 -32.93
N VAL A 854 77.26 47.69 -34.21
CA VAL A 854 78.55 47.33 -34.80
C VAL A 854 79.13 48.54 -35.50
N SER A 855 80.30 48.99 -35.06
CA SER A 855 81.06 50.04 -35.72
C SER A 855 81.75 49.50 -36.97
N ARG A 856 81.82 50.34 -38.00
CA ARG A 856 82.44 50.00 -39.30
C ARG A 856 83.91 49.58 -39.13
N ASP A 857 84.37 48.71 -40.02
CA ASP A 857 85.79 48.38 -40.12
C ASP A 857 86.59 49.60 -40.64
N PRO A 858 87.56 50.13 -39.88
CA PRO A 858 88.36 51.26 -40.31
C PRO A 858 89.33 50.94 -41.46
N ASN A 859 89.57 49.66 -41.77
CA ASN A 859 90.50 49.22 -42.81
C ASN A 859 89.86 49.03 -44.19
N ILE A 860 88.53 49.10 -44.30
CA ILE A 860 87.82 48.98 -45.57
C ILE A 860 87.60 50.38 -46.18
N GLN A 861 88.34 50.71 -47.25
CA GLN A 861 88.17 51.95 -48.00
C GLN A 861 86.89 51.88 -48.85
N VAL A 862 85.90 52.73 -48.53
CA VAL A 862 84.67 52.85 -49.32
C VAL A 862 84.97 53.61 -50.62
N THR A 863 85.11 52.90 -51.74
CA THR A 863 85.14 53.52 -53.06
C THR A 863 83.75 54.06 -53.39
N SER A 864 83.60 55.39 -53.38
CA SER A 864 82.37 56.06 -53.78
C SER A 864 82.20 55.98 -55.29
N ASP A 865 81.43 55.02 -55.78
CA ASP A 865 80.90 55.09 -57.15
C ASP A 865 79.46 55.59 -57.12
N LYS A 866 79.26 56.76 -57.76
CA LYS A 866 77.96 57.42 -57.87
C LYS A 866 77.15 56.74 -58.98
N GLY A 867 76.22 55.86 -58.59
CA GLY A 867 75.17 55.33 -59.45
C GLY A 867 73.80 55.49 -58.79
N PHE A 868 72.92 56.28 -59.40
CA PHE A 868 71.63 56.74 -58.87
C PHE A 868 70.50 55.73 -59.18
N LEU A 869 69.56 55.60 -58.24
CA LEU A 869 68.21 55.00 -58.32
C LEU A 869 68.05 53.51 -58.70
N GLY A 870 67.70 52.71 -57.69
CA GLY A 870 66.99 51.46 -57.84
C GLY A 870 66.18 51.16 -56.58
N LEU A 871 65.00 51.76 -56.44
CA LEU A 871 63.98 51.31 -55.48
C LEU A 871 63.67 49.83 -55.76
N PRO A 872 63.84 48.91 -54.79
CA PRO A 872 63.16 47.62 -54.84
C PRO A 872 61.78 47.79 -54.22
N ALA A 873 60.78 47.34 -54.97
CA ALA A 873 59.37 47.23 -54.61
C ALA A 873 59.14 46.55 -53.24
N PRO A 874 57.98 46.77 -52.59
CA PRO A 874 57.59 45.97 -51.44
C PRO A 874 57.39 44.51 -51.88
N SER A 875 58.41 43.68 -51.63
CA SER A 875 58.31 42.24 -51.69
C SER A 875 57.34 41.80 -50.60
N PHE A 876 56.09 41.52 -50.97
CA PHE A 876 55.19 40.72 -50.16
C PHE A 876 55.87 39.38 -49.89
N MET A 877 56.35 39.18 -48.67
CA MET A 877 56.72 37.85 -48.20
C MET A 877 55.43 37.22 -47.65
N ALA A 878 54.93 36.26 -48.43
CA ALA A 878 53.86 35.38 -48.04
C ALA A 878 54.26 34.65 -46.75
N ILE A 879 53.51 34.90 -45.67
CA ILE A 879 53.49 34.01 -44.52
C ILE A 879 52.79 32.73 -45.00
N ILE A 880 53.56 31.65 -45.15
CA ILE A 880 53.00 30.30 -45.16
C ILE A 880 52.55 30.04 -43.72
N VAL A 881 51.28 30.33 -43.43
CA VAL A 881 50.60 29.72 -42.30
C VAL A 881 50.23 28.31 -42.75
N LEU A 882 50.90 27.31 -42.19
CA LEU A 882 50.40 25.94 -42.17
C LEU A 882 49.15 25.93 -41.28
N LEU A 883 47.99 26.19 -41.89
CA LEU A 883 46.69 25.85 -41.31
C LEU A 883 46.44 24.37 -41.57
N SER A 884 46.77 23.53 -40.59
CA SER A 884 46.12 22.24 -40.44
C SER A 884 44.78 22.45 -39.76
N GLY A 885 43.70 22.19 -40.50
CA GLY A 885 42.42 21.77 -39.94
C GLY A 885 41.37 22.87 -39.79
N MET A 886 40.65 23.16 -40.88
CA MET A 886 39.18 23.22 -40.81
C MET A 886 38.58 23.10 -42.22
N SER A 887 37.93 21.96 -42.44
CA SER A 887 37.04 21.71 -43.57
C SER A 887 35.71 22.40 -43.29
N VAL A 888 35.30 23.39 -44.08
CA VAL A 888 33.86 23.68 -44.27
C VAL A 888 33.61 24.06 -45.74
N ALA A 889 32.53 23.49 -46.26
CA ALA A 889 32.16 23.38 -47.67
C ALA A 889 31.76 24.69 -48.36
N PHE A 890 31.91 24.65 -49.68
CA PHE A 890 31.55 25.66 -50.67
C PHE A 890 30.03 25.89 -50.80
N ALA A 891 29.61 27.15 -50.95
CA ALA A 891 28.49 27.52 -51.82
C ALA A 891 28.66 28.94 -52.37
N ILE A 892 28.65 29.03 -53.71
CA ILE A 892 28.84 30.23 -54.55
C ILE A 892 27.50 30.92 -54.77
N TYR A 893 27.42 32.25 -54.71
CA TYR A 893 26.73 33.02 -55.76
C TYR A 893 27.19 34.48 -55.91
N ARG A 894 27.09 34.95 -57.16
CA ARG A 894 27.69 36.12 -57.84
C ARG A 894 26.88 37.42 -57.70
N ARG A 895 27.60 38.58 -57.78
CA ARG A 895 27.36 39.89 -58.47
C ARG A 895 25.94 40.51 -58.42
N LYS A 896 25.69 41.82 -58.35
CA LYS A 896 26.45 43.06 -58.67
C LYS A 896 25.61 44.24 -58.09
N ARG A 897 26.26 45.39 -57.85
CA ARG A 897 25.69 46.74 -57.68
C ARG A 897 24.26 46.92 -58.26
N TYR A 898 23.30 47.31 -57.42
CA TYR A 898 22.89 48.71 -57.20
C TYR A 898 22.59 48.93 -55.73
#